data_AF-A0A4Q9DPX0-F1
#
_entry.id   AF-A0A4Q9DPX0-F1
#
_cell.length_a   1.000
_cell.length_b   1.000
_cell.length_c   1.000
_cell.angle_alpha   90.00
_cell.angle_beta   90.00
_cell.angle_gamma   90.00
#
_symmetry.space_group_name_H-M   'P 1'
#
loop_
_entity.id
_entity.type
_entity.pdbx_description
1 polymer ?
#
loop_
_entity_poly.entity_id
_entity_poly.type
_entity_poly.pdbx_seq_one_letter_code
_entity_poly.pdbx_strand_id
1 'polypeptide(L)'
;MIHVSRVALSQRKERCKINLTKNLPEVAESHMQEADSLKYFNILVPSDMFLIRQEIGGDYGVDLILELKETKYATNIRAHIQLKSTSNKIYENDRPFSFPIPIKTINYLMNQPNSIVIIYIKQSNVFVWEWASKINEFLIGKEINIERTSQVTTSYPFTSLLTTESFKSIYDHISKTSTLVREMALQFSSSLFKKVRNDSFKAMLSQMNNEYYEAEELLKKSRYKEALSRLKPLSKYIKDESIFLRCALISIELGLFKDSVRYCDEILKLNPYSSQSYILKGISQFQLSLYDQAIGSFEMSLSIVQTVLVRNLRALAIWMNGDAITALSELSESLKLTNGKDRQALLYTAILQFEFYNFDQAFRNINFLIKLEPNNADALAAKGRFLRFLGKREEADSFFRKCLVVDKDHYHGLIGLALNLVENNDVLEALLYLSSWINLHSNIIFKKKLKNGQAVVLIDLLWKTTLSIHLEKLNNRDYVISMLDGSKVKFDISRPNDSVIIGAISTSNPSYMVPFIVKAYEKNSDFKKVLDRITSTTKLIPFFNPNQLIFTGFFENDSIIVNIKERYDGTYFEVLFNDQPMICGMTDTDNNKIGYNAFREHFNKNKEIQLNLVNLEKKEEKIIQGIKDVRFHCDINQNRVGR
;
A
#
# COMPACT_ATOMS: atom_id res chain seq x y z
N MET A 1 75.90 -46.90 -46.65
CA MET A 1 76.31 -48.20 -47.21
C MET A 1 75.12 -48.80 -47.93
N ILE A 2 75.29 -49.00 -49.26
CA ILE A 2 74.72 -50.07 -50.10
C ILE A 2 73.16 -50.17 -50.13
N HIS A 3 72.36 -49.73 -51.13
CA HIS A 3 72.37 -49.82 -52.61
C HIS A 3 71.58 -51.04 -53.17
N VAL A 4 70.76 -50.74 -54.19
CA VAL A 4 70.14 -51.60 -55.24
C VAL A 4 68.71 -52.17 -54.95
N SER A 5 67.62 -51.67 -55.56
CA SER A 5 67.02 -51.92 -56.91
C SER A 5 66.42 -53.34 -57.08
N ARG A 6 65.44 -53.70 -57.92
CA ARG A 6 64.61 -53.09 -58.98
C ARG A 6 63.59 -54.19 -59.41
N VAL A 7 62.44 -53.78 -59.97
CA VAL A 7 61.75 -54.40 -61.15
C VAL A 7 60.79 -55.61 -61.00
N ALA A 8 59.64 -55.44 -61.69
CA ALA A 8 58.69 -56.41 -62.29
C ALA A 8 57.88 -57.31 -61.33
N LEU A 9 56.55 -57.26 -61.22
CA LEU A 9 55.47 -57.19 -62.23
C LEU A 9 55.56 -58.29 -63.32
N SER A 10 54.98 -59.46 -63.03
CA SER A 10 54.28 -60.38 -63.96
C SER A 10 53.99 -61.67 -63.17
N GLN A 11 52.81 -62.30 -63.11
CA GLN A 11 51.53 -62.23 -63.80
C GLN A 11 50.54 -62.97 -62.89
N ARG A 12 49.35 -62.40 -62.63
CA ARG A 12 48.04 -63.04 -62.82
C ARG A 12 46.93 -62.11 -62.32
N LYS A 13 46.23 -61.54 -63.30
CA LYS A 13 44.94 -60.86 -63.15
C LYS A 13 43.91 -61.89 -62.69
N GLU A 14 43.27 -61.62 -61.56
CA GLU A 14 41.81 -61.61 -61.37
C GLU A 14 41.52 -61.26 -59.91
N ARG A 15 41.32 -59.96 -59.63
CA ARG A 15 40.75 -59.53 -58.34
C ARG A 15 39.23 -59.57 -58.46
N CYS A 16 38.61 -60.55 -57.81
CA CYS A 16 37.22 -60.46 -57.37
C CYS A 16 37.03 -59.12 -56.63
N LYS A 17 36.23 -58.20 -57.20
CA LYS A 17 35.67 -57.08 -56.43
C LYS A 17 34.61 -57.65 -55.49
N ILE A 18 35.00 -57.95 -54.26
CA ILE A 18 34.06 -58.22 -53.17
C ILE A 18 33.30 -56.92 -52.92
N ASN A 19 32.01 -56.89 -53.24
CA ASN A 19 31.14 -55.75 -52.97
C ASN A 19 30.71 -55.81 -51.49
N LEU A 20 31.46 -55.13 -50.61
CA LEU A 20 31.33 -55.16 -49.15
C LEU A 20 30.00 -54.60 -48.60
N THR A 21 29.16 -54.00 -49.45
CA THR A 21 27.96 -53.26 -49.04
C THR A 21 26.65 -54.04 -49.15
N LYS A 22 26.65 -55.25 -49.72
CA LYS A 22 25.42 -55.93 -50.14
C LYS A 22 24.51 -56.43 -48.99
N ASN A 23 24.99 -56.42 -47.74
CA ASN A 23 24.28 -56.94 -46.55
C ASN A 23 24.49 -56.07 -45.28
N LEU A 24 24.95 -54.83 -45.40
CA LEU A 24 25.10 -53.94 -44.24
C LEU A 24 23.81 -53.12 -44.04
N PRO A 25 23.37 -52.88 -42.78
CA PRO A 25 22.26 -51.99 -42.52
C PRO A 25 22.57 -50.59 -43.07
N GLU A 26 21.65 -50.04 -43.87
CA GLU A 26 21.76 -48.67 -44.35
C GLU A 26 21.66 -47.70 -43.17
N VAL A 27 22.64 -46.81 -43.06
CA VAL A 27 22.58 -45.72 -42.09
C VAL A 27 21.54 -44.74 -42.58
N ALA A 28 20.45 -44.57 -41.83
CA ALA A 28 19.40 -43.62 -42.18
C ALA A 28 20.00 -42.21 -42.35
N GLU A 29 19.54 -41.47 -43.35
CA GLU A 29 20.06 -40.14 -43.67
C GLU A 29 19.97 -39.18 -42.47
N SER A 30 18.95 -39.36 -41.62
CA SER A 30 18.78 -38.63 -40.35
C SER A 30 19.94 -38.83 -39.38
N HIS A 31 20.54 -40.03 -39.29
CA HIS A 31 21.70 -40.28 -38.43
C HIS A 31 22.96 -39.59 -38.96
N MET A 32 23.14 -39.55 -40.28
CA MET A 32 24.25 -38.78 -40.87
C MET A 32 24.05 -37.28 -40.66
N GLN A 33 22.82 -36.78 -40.74
CA GLN A 33 22.50 -35.38 -40.50
C GLN A 33 22.71 -34.94 -39.05
N GLU A 34 22.36 -35.77 -38.06
CA GLU A 34 22.68 -35.52 -36.65
C GLU A 34 24.21 -35.47 -36.43
N ALA A 35 24.94 -36.45 -36.97
CA ALA A 35 26.40 -36.50 -36.85
C ALA A 35 27.09 -35.28 -37.49
N ASP A 36 26.63 -34.87 -38.68
CA ASP A 36 27.10 -33.66 -39.36
C ASP A 36 26.82 -32.41 -38.52
N SER A 37 25.60 -32.26 -38.01
CA SER A 37 25.20 -31.09 -37.21
C SER A 37 26.06 -30.92 -35.97
N LEU A 38 26.34 -31.99 -35.24
CA LEU A 38 27.23 -32.00 -34.08
C LEU A 38 28.67 -31.62 -34.45
N LYS A 39 29.18 -32.17 -35.56
CA LYS A 39 30.53 -31.87 -36.03
C LYS A 39 30.68 -30.39 -36.38
N TYR A 40 29.75 -29.81 -37.13
CA TYR A 40 29.79 -28.39 -37.49
C TYR A 40 29.57 -27.50 -36.27
N PHE A 41 28.69 -27.88 -35.36
CA PHE A 41 28.46 -27.16 -34.12
C PHE A 41 29.74 -27.10 -33.28
N ASN A 42 30.45 -28.22 -33.11
CA ASN A 42 31.71 -28.27 -32.37
C ASN A 42 32.80 -27.35 -32.94
N ILE A 43 32.81 -27.15 -34.27
CA ILE A 43 33.76 -26.23 -34.92
C ILE A 43 33.40 -24.77 -34.64
N LEU A 44 32.10 -24.46 -34.57
CA LEU A 44 31.60 -23.10 -34.42
C LEU A 44 31.74 -22.57 -32.98
N VAL A 45 31.66 -23.43 -31.98
CA VAL A 45 31.72 -23.05 -30.56
C VAL A 45 33.13 -22.56 -30.18
N PRO A 46 33.27 -21.33 -29.63
CA PRO A 46 34.56 -20.81 -29.18
C PRO A 46 35.11 -21.59 -27.97
N SER A 47 36.23 -22.30 -28.17
CA SER A 47 36.84 -23.18 -27.15
C SER A 47 37.48 -22.47 -25.96
N ASP A 48 37.71 -21.16 -26.08
CA ASP A 48 38.14 -20.27 -25.00
C ASP A 48 36.99 -19.90 -24.06
N MET A 49 35.75 -19.86 -24.57
CA MET A 49 34.55 -19.47 -23.82
C MET A 49 33.72 -20.65 -23.33
N PHE A 50 33.73 -21.79 -24.04
CA PHE A 50 32.86 -22.92 -23.75
C PHE A 50 33.57 -24.27 -23.78
N LEU A 51 33.07 -25.19 -22.97
CA LEU A 51 33.36 -26.62 -23.01
C LEU A 51 32.08 -27.35 -23.42
N ILE A 52 32.16 -28.15 -24.49
CA ILE A 52 31.04 -28.97 -24.94
C ILE A 52 31.07 -30.29 -24.19
N ARG A 53 29.96 -30.66 -23.54
CA ARG A 53 29.77 -31.95 -22.89
C ARG A 53 28.66 -32.74 -23.55
N GLN A 54 28.89 -34.03 -23.75
CA GLN A 54 27.85 -34.97 -24.14
C GLN A 54 27.11 -35.45 -22.90
N GLU A 55 25.78 -35.55 -22.98
CA GLU A 55 24.96 -36.08 -21.90
C GLU A 55 24.98 -37.61 -21.95
N ILE A 56 25.53 -38.25 -20.91
CA ILE A 56 25.62 -39.71 -20.81
C ILE A 56 24.31 -40.19 -20.18
N GLY A 57 23.30 -40.51 -20.99
CA GLY A 57 22.04 -41.01 -20.45
C GLY A 57 20.83 -41.08 -21.38
N GLY A 58 20.87 -40.49 -22.58
CA GLY A 58 19.73 -40.53 -23.50
C GLY A 58 18.46 -39.88 -22.91
N ASP A 59 18.62 -38.74 -22.24
CA ASP A 59 17.50 -38.00 -21.69
C ASP A 59 16.67 -37.40 -22.85
N TYR A 60 15.34 -37.48 -22.76
CA TYR A 60 14.42 -37.31 -23.89
C TYR A 60 14.28 -35.85 -24.43
N GLY A 61 15.27 -34.97 -24.24
CA GLY A 61 15.17 -33.57 -24.67
C GLY A 61 16.43 -32.70 -24.63
N VAL A 62 17.61 -33.24 -24.30
CA VAL A 62 18.89 -32.50 -24.35
C VAL A 62 19.89 -33.34 -25.13
N ASP A 63 20.51 -32.76 -26.15
CA ASP A 63 21.48 -33.46 -27.00
C ASP A 63 22.92 -33.18 -26.54
N LEU A 64 23.17 -31.98 -26.01
CA LEU A 64 24.48 -31.55 -25.57
C LEU A 64 24.39 -30.41 -24.54
N ILE A 65 25.47 -30.22 -23.79
CA ILE A 65 25.58 -29.18 -22.77
C ILE A 65 26.76 -28.27 -23.12
N LEU A 66 26.53 -26.95 -23.12
CA LEU A 66 27.61 -25.97 -23.11
C LEU A 66 27.90 -25.57 -21.67
N GLU A 67 29.12 -25.84 -21.20
CA GLU A 67 29.62 -25.32 -19.94
C GLU A 67 30.49 -24.08 -20.18
N LEU A 68 30.27 -23.02 -19.42
CA LEU A 68 31.09 -21.82 -19.50
C LEU A 68 32.50 -22.10 -18.98
N LYS A 69 33.48 -21.53 -19.67
CA LYS A 69 34.89 -21.60 -19.32
C LYS A 69 35.40 -20.20 -19.02
N GLU A 70 36.05 -20.04 -17.88
CA GLU A 70 36.69 -18.80 -17.49
C GLU A 70 38.21 -19.03 -17.47
N THR A 71 38.92 -18.42 -18.40
CA THR A 71 40.35 -18.66 -18.67
C THR A 71 40.65 -20.13 -18.96
N LYS A 72 41.20 -20.89 -18.01
CA LYS A 72 41.51 -22.32 -18.10
C LYS A 72 40.60 -23.21 -17.24
N TYR A 73 39.62 -22.62 -16.55
CA TYR A 73 38.79 -23.32 -15.57
C TYR A 73 37.36 -23.52 -16.10
N ALA A 74 36.84 -24.72 -15.89
CA ALA A 74 35.44 -25.05 -16.13
C ALA A 74 34.61 -24.51 -14.96
N THR A 75 33.58 -23.70 -15.25
CA THR A 75 32.83 -22.95 -14.22
C THR A 75 31.70 -23.76 -13.57
N ASN A 76 31.37 -24.93 -14.13
CA ASN A 76 30.18 -25.71 -13.84
C ASN A 76 28.84 -24.98 -14.08
N ILE A 77 28.88 -23.83 -14.76
CA ILE A 77 27.69 -23.12 -15.24
C ILE A 77 27.35 -23.65 -16.63
N ARG A 78 26.13 -24.18 -16.79
CA ARG A 78 25.74 -24.98 -17.96
C ARG A 78 24.51 -24.42 -18.66
N ALA A 79 24.50 -24.47 -19.99
CA ALA A 79 23.33 -24.32 -20.84
C ALA A 79 23.01 -25.66 -21.50
N HIS A 80 21.76 -26.09 -21.41
CA HIS A 80 21.30 -27.34 -22.01
C HIS A 80 20.79 -27.07 -23.42
N ILE A 81 21.26 -27.84 -24.38
CA ILE A 81 20.99 -27.61 -25.80
C ILE A 81 20.22 -28.78 -26.39
N GLN A 82 19.10 -28.46 -27.03
CA GLN A 82 18.50 -29.34 -28.02
C GLN A 82 18.99 -28.90 -29.40
N LEU A 83 19.74 -29.76 -30.07
CA LEU A 83 20.24 -29.59 -31.43
C LEU A 83 19.40 -30.45 -32.39
N LYS A 84 18.73 -29.81 -33.33
CA LYS A 84 18.03 -30.48 -34.44
C LYS A 84 18.64 -30.09 -35.78
N SER A 85 18.37 -30.86 -36.82
CA SER A 85 18.87 -30.59 -38.16
C SER A 85 17.79 -30.79 -39.22
N THR A 86 17.98 -30.16 -40.38
CA THR A 86 17.14 -30.35 -41.57
C THR A 86 17.94 -30.19 -42.85
N SER A 87 17.65 -31.06 -43.82
CA SER A 87 18.22 -31.03 -45.18
C SER A 87 17.25 -30.55 -46.25
N ASN A 88 15.98 -30.34 -45.92
CA ASN A 88 14.91 -30.07 -46.88
C ASN A 88 14.53 -28.59 -46.99
N LYS A 89 15.23 -27.70 -46.28
CA LYS A 89 14.94 -26.27 -46.24
C LYS A 89 16.23 -25.45 -46.39
N ILE A 90 16.10 -24.28 -47.02
CA ILE A 90 17.14 -23.26 -47.16
C ILE A 90 16.84 -22.11 -46.19
N TYR A 91 17.88 -21.50 -45.62
CA TYR A 91 17.77 -20.27 -44.85
C TYR A 91 17.85 -19.05 -45.77
N GLU A 92 16.92 -18.11 -45.62
CA GLU A 92 16.88 -16.83 -46.34
C GLU A 92 16.99 -15.68 -45.33
N ASN A 93 17.92 -14.73 -45.55
CA ASN A 93 18.23 -13.68 -44.57
C ASN A 93 17.04 -12.77 -44.22
N ASP A 94 16.06 -12.59 -45.13
CA ASP A 94 14.99 -11.60 -45.00
C ASP A 94 13.71 -12.15 -44.35
N ARG A 95 13.69 -13.42 -43.91
CA ARG A 95 12.48 -14.08 -43.37
C ARG A 95 12.80 -14.99 -42.18
N PRO A 96 11.93 -15.03 -41.16
CA PRO A 96 12.07 -15.98 -40.06
C PRO A 96 12.06 -17.43 -40.55
N PHE A 97 12.96 -18.25 -40.03
CA PHE A 97 13.02 -19.68 -40.33
C PHE A 97 12.04 -20.46 -39.45
N SER A 98 10.93 -20.91 -40.04
CA SER A 98 9.90 -21.65 -39.31
C SER A 98 10.23 -23.13 -39.18
N PHE A 99 10.35 -23.62 -37.94
CA PHE A 99 10.67 -25.01 -37.63
C PHE A 99 9.73 -25.62 -36.58
N PRO A 100 9.22 -26.85 -36.78
CA PRO A 100 8.35 -27.54 -35.84
C PRO A 100 9.12 -28.03 -34.60
N ILE A 101 8.67 -27.66 -33.40
CA ILE A 101 9.26 -28.09 -32.14
C ILE A 101 8.22 -28.83 -31.29
N PRO A 102 8.52 -30.03 -30.77
CA PRO A 102 7.63 -30.73 -29.84
C PRO A 102 7.47 -29.95 -28.53
N ILE A 103 6.23 -29.79 -28.05
CA ILE A 103 5.97 -29.09 -26.78
C ILE A 103 6.66 -29.77 -25.60
N LYS A 104 6.74 -31.11 -25.61
CA LYS A 104 7.44 -31.88 -24.58
C LYS A 104 8.91 -31.49 -24.46
N THR A 105 9.58 -31.19 -25.57
CA THR A 105 10.98 -30.70 -25.58
C THR A 105 11.08 -29.36 -24.84
N ILE A 106 10.19 -28.42 -25.13
CA ILE A 106 10.19 -27.12 -24.45
C ILE A 106 9.90 -27.29 -22.95
N ASN A 107 8.92 -28.11 -22.57
CA ASN A 107 8.63 -28.38 -21.16
C ASN A 107 9.84 -28.99 -20.43
N TYR A 108 10.58 -29.88 -21.09
CA TYR A 108 11.80 -30.47 -20.53
C TYR A 108 12.90 -29.41 -20.36
N LEU A 109 13.18 -28.64 -21.42
CA LEU A 109 14.20 -27.60 -21.41
C LEU A 109 13.90 -26.49 -20.38
N MET A 110 12.63 -26.19 -20.11
CA MET A 110 12.22 -25.20 -19.10
C MET A 110 12.53 -25.61 -17.65
N ASN A 111 12.84 -26.90 -17.39
CA ASN A 111 13.29 -27.33 -16.06
C ASN A 111 14.73 -26.91 -15.75
N GLN A 112 15.52 -26.62 -16.79
CA GLN A 112 16.91 -26.19 -16.68
C GLN A 112 17.01 -24.69 -17.01
N PRO A 113 17.76 -23.89 -16.23
CA PRO A 113 18.02 -22.50 -16.60
C PRO A 113 18.87 -22.46 -17.88
N ASN A 114 18.71 -21.37 -18.66
CA ASN A 114 19.54 -21.09 -19.83
C ASN A 114 19.51 -22.15 -20.94
N SER A 115 18.40 -22.88 -21.08
CA SER A 115 18.24 -23.86 -22.15
C SER A 115 18.05 -23.20 -23.52
N ILE A 116 18.67 -23.78 -24.56
CA ILE A 116 18.70 -23.26 -25.92
C ILE A 116 18.21 -24.32 -26.90
N VAL A 117 17.39 -23.91 -27.87
CA VAL A 117 17.06 -24.73 -29.04
C VAL A 117 17.86 -24.24 -30.23
N ILE A 118 18.56 -25.15 -30.91
CA ILE A 118 19.41 -24.86 -32.06
C ILE A 118 19.00 -25.75 -33.22
N ILE A 119 18.84 -25.15 -34.41
CA ILE A 119 18.52 -25.86 -35.64
C ILE A 119 19.64 -25.67 -36.66
N TYR A 120 20.26 -26.77 -37.10
CA TYR A 120 21.21 -26.80 -38.20
C TYR A 120 20.49 -26.95 -39.55
N ILE A 121 20.77 -26.04 -40.48
CA ILE A 121 20.18 -26.00 -41.81
C ILE A 121 21.24 -26.42 -42.82
N LYS A 122 21.22 -27.69 -43.24
CA LYS A 122 22.31 -28.31 -44.01
C LYS A 122 22.53 -27.67 -45.38
N GLN A 123 21.46 -27.28 -46.08
CA GLN A 123 21.55 -26.70 -47.43
C GLN A 123 22.26 -25.34 -47.44
N SER A 124 22.07 -24.53 -46.40
CA SER A 124 22.71 -23.21 -46.26
C SER A 124 23.95 -23.25 -45.37
N ASN A 125 24.21 -24.37 -44.71
CA ASN A 125 25.27 -24.55 -43.72
C ASN A 125 25.29 -23.48 -42.61
N VAL A 126 24.11 -23.18 -42.04
CA VAL A 126 23.94 -22.20 -40.95
C VAL A 126 23.21 -22.82 -39.77
N PHE A 127 23.35 -22.19 -38.61
CA PHE A 127 22.62 -22.53 -37.40
C PHE A 127 21.72 -21.36 -37.02
N VAL A 128 20.46 -21.66 -36.71
CA VAL A 128 19.55 -20.71 -36.06
C VAL A 128 19.29 -21.15 -34.63
N TRP A 129 19.04 -20.21 -33.72
CA TRP A 129 18.87 -20.53 -32.31
C TRP A 129 17.86 -19.63 -31.61
N GLU A 130 17.34 -20.12 -30.48
CA GLU A 130 16.51 -19.32 -29.57
C GLU A 130 16.53 -19.88 -28.15
N TRP A 131 16.31 -19.02 -27.15
CA TRP A 131 16.09 -19.44 -25.77
C TRP A 131 14.79 -20.22 -25.60
N ALA A 132 14.82 -21.32 -24.88
CA ALA A 132 13.60 -22.10 -24.56
C ALA A 132 12.53 -21.24 -23.86
N SER A 133 12.95 -20.26 -23.04
CA SER A 133 12.05 -19.30 -22.38
C SER A 133 11.28 -18.43 -23.36
N LYS A 134 11.92 -17.91 -24.40
CA LYS A 134 11.25 -17.11 -25.45
C LYS A 134 10.31 -17.94 -26.30
N ILE A 135 10.68 -19.18 -26.59
CA ILE A 135 9.76 -20.11 -27.26
C ILE A 135 8.53 -20.34 -26.37
N ASN A 136 8.71 -20.51 -25.07
CA ASN A 136 7.59 -20.64 -24.13
C ASN A 136 6.72 -19.36 -24.06
N GLU A 137 7.31 -18.16 -24.06
CA GLU A 137 6.55 -16.90 -24.14
C GLU A 137 5.68 -16.82 -25.39
N PHE A 138 6.22 -17.22 -26.55
CA PHE A 138 5.46 -17.32 -27.79
C PHE A 138 4.30 -18.33 -27.71
N LEU A 139 4.50 -19.47 -27.03
CA LEU A 139 3.45 -20.46 -26.81
C LEU A 139 2.35 -19.96 -25.86
N ILE A 140 2.73 -19.23 -24.80
CA ILE A 140 1.77 -18.60 -23.88
C ILE A 140 0.91 -17.58 -24.63
N GLY A 141 1.51 -16.77 -25.51
CA GLY A 141 0.77 -15.84 -26.38
C GLY A 141 -0.20 -16.52 -27.35
N LYS A 142 -0.05 -17.83 -27.59
CA LYS A 142 -0.99 -18.67 -28.36
C LYS A 142 -1.94 -19.48 -27.48
N GLU A 143 -1.98 -19.23 -26.17
CA GLU A 143 -2.77 -19.97 -25.18
C GLU A 143 -2.41 -21.47 -25.10
N ILE A 144 -1.18 -21.82 -25.47
CA ILE A 144 -0.69 -23.21 -25.44
C ILE A 144 0.02 -23.47 -24.11
N ASN A 145 -0.55 -24.37 -23.30
CA ASN A 145 0.03 -24.78 -22.02
C ASN A 145 1.01 -25.95 -22.21
N ILE A 146 2.30 -25.70 -21.96
CA ILE A 146 3.39 -26.68 -22.09
C ILE A 146 3.34 -27.83 -21.05
N GLU A 147 2.57 -27.69 -19.98
CA GLU A 147 2.43 -28.70 -18.92
C GLU A 147 1.47 -29.84 -19.29
N ARG A 148 0.62 -29.62 -20.30
CA ARG A 148 -0.30 -30.65 -20.80
C ARG A 148 0.46 -31.54 -21.79
N THR A 149 0.73 -32.78 -21.37
CA THR A 149 1.58 -33.80 -22.04
C THR A 149 1.01 -34.41 -23.33
N SER A 150 0.14 -33.71 -24.05
CA SER A 150 -0.29 -34.15 -25.39
C SER A 150 0.86 -33.99 -26.39
N GLN A 151 1.09 -34.99 -27.25
CA GLN A 151 2.08 -34.97 -28.34
C GLN A 151 1.71 -33.93 -29.41
N VAL A 152 1.86 -32.66 -29.09
CA VAL A 152 1.58 -31.54 -29.98
C VAL A 152 2.91 -30.89 -30.37
N THR A 153 3.04 -30.60 -31.65
CA THR A 153 4.19 -29.94 -32.24
C THR A 153 3.74 -28.57 -32.75
N THR A 154 4.50 -27.52 -32.42
CA THR A 154 4.19 -26.15 -32.85
C THR A 154 5.35 -25.58 -33.64
N SER A 155 5.07 -24.90 -34.74
CA SER A 155 6.11 -24.22 -35.52
C SER A 155 6.52 -22.90 -34.85
N TYR A 156 7.81 -22.73 -34.61
CA TYR A 156 8.40 -21.51 -34.07
C TYR A 156 9.19 -20.76 -35.17
N PRO A 157 9.01 -19.43 -35.30
CA PRO A 157 9.76 -18.62 -36.26
C PRO A 157 11.10 -18.18 -35.68
N PHE A 158 12.19 -18.88 -36.02
CA PHE A 158 13.54 -18.50 -35.61
C PHE A 158 14.04 -17.29 -36.40
N THR A 159 14.55 -16.28 -35.70
CA THR A 159 15.10 -15.05 -36.31
C THR A 159 16.59 -14.85 -36.02
N SER A 160 17.15 -15.59 -35.06
CA SER A 160 18.53 -15.40 -34.62
C SER A 160 19.46 -16.42 -35.26
N LEU A 161 20.50 -15.93 -35.94
CA LEU A 161 21.58 -16.76 -36.48
C LEU A 161 22.67 -16.97 -35.41
N LEU A 162 23.22 -18.17 -35.35
CA LEU A 162 24.28 -18.51 -34.42
C LEU A 162 25.64 -18.15 -35.04
N THR A 163 26.22 -17.06 -34.56
CA THR A 163 27.51 -16.49 -34.98
C THR A 163 28.47 -16.35 -33.81
N THR A 164 29.73 -16.02 -34.06
CA THR A 164 30.72 -15.73 -33.00
C THR A 164 30.26 -14.61 -32.05
N GLU A 165 29.60 -13.57 -32.57
CA GLU A 165 29.02 -12.49 -31.75
C GLU A 165 27.87 -12.99 -30.88
N SER A 166 27.03 -13.88 -31.42
CA SER A 166 25.95 -14.49 -30.64
C SER A 166 26.50 -15.31 -29.47
N PHE A 167 27.62 -16.02 -29.64
CA PHE A 167 28.26 -16.76 -28.54
C PHE A 167 28.73 -15.86 -27.40
N LYS A 168 29.21 -14.66 -27.70
CA LYS A 168 29.54 -13.66 -26.68
C LYS A 168 28.31 -13.23 -25.91
N SER A 169 27.22 -12.89 -26.62
CA SER A 169 25.95 -12.53 -25.99
C SER A 169 25.36 -13.68 -25.14
N ILE A 170 25.43 -14.91 -25.65
CA ILE A 170 25.04 -16.13 -24.95
C ILE A 170 25.86 -16.29 -23.66
N TYR A 171 27.19 -16.15 -23.72
CA TYR A 171 28.06 -16.26 -22.56
C TYR A 171 27.72 -15.21 -21.49
N ASP A 172 27.62 -13.94 -21.88
CA ASP A 172 27.30 -12.85 -20.96
C ASP A 172 25.92 -13.05 -20.31
N HIS A 173 24.93 -13.51 -21.09
CA HIS A 173 23.60 -13.83 -20.59
C HIS A 173 23.65 -14.98 -19.58
N ILE A 174 24.28 -16.11 -19.92
CA ILE A 174 24.36 -17.29 -19.04
C ILE A 174 25.12 -16.96 -17.76
N SER A 175 26.23 -16.23 -17.85
CA SER A 175 27.04 -15.84 -16.69
C SER A 175 26.22 -14.97 -15.73
N LYS A 176 25.54 -13.95 -16.26
CA LYS A 176 24.73 -13.02 -15.46
C LYS A 176 23.53 -13.70 -14.81
N THR A 177 22.77 -14.48 -15.58
CA THR A 177 21.59 -15.21 -15.08
C THR A 177 21.96 -16.27 -14.06
N SER A 178 23.04 -17.02 -14.28
CA SER A 178 23.45 -18.10 -13.38
C SER A 178 24.01 -17.57 -12.06
N THR A 179 24.70 -16.43 -12.09
CA THR A 179 25.12 -15.70 -10.88
C THR A 179 23.90 -15.27 -10.08
N LEU A 180 22.90 -14.68 -10.74
CA LEU A 180 21.64 -14.28 -10.11
C LEU A 180 20.89 -15.47 -9.49
N VAL A 181 20.74 -16.57 -10.23
CA VAL A 181 20.08 -17.81 -9.75
C VAL A 181 20.83 -18.39 -8.54
N ARG A 182 22.17 -18.37 -8.55
CA ARG A 182 22.99 -18.87 -7.43
C ARG A 182 22.86 -17.99 -6.18
N GLU A 183 22.91 -16.67 -6.34
CA GLU A 183 22.70 -15.72 -5.25
C GLU A 183 21.30 -15.84 -4.65
N MET A 184 20.29 -16.01 -5.50
CA MET A 184 18.93 -16.29 -5.06
C MET A 184 18.88 -17.63 -4.30
N ALA A 185 19.35 -18.76 -4.87
CA ALA A 185 19.31 -20.07 -4.20
C ALA A 185 19.96 -20.06 -2.81
N LEU A 186 21.09 -19.35 -2.65
CA LEU A 186 21.79 -19.20 -1.37
C LEU A 186 20.96 -18.43 -0.34
N GLN A 187 20.35 -17.30 -0.72
CA GLN A 187 19.57 -16.49 0.22
C GLN A 187 18.18 -17.07 0.52
N PHE A 188 17.57 -17.75 -0.45
CA PHE A 188 16.26 -18.41 -0.30
C PHE A 188 16.32 -19.55 0.73
N SER A 189 17.49 -20.17 0.94
CA SER A 189 17.71 -21.17 2.01
C SER A 189 17.64 -20.62 3.45
N SER A 190 17.75 -19.28 3.64
CA SER A 190 18.04 -18.71 4.96
C SER A 190 16.94 -17.88 5.64
N SER A 191 15.81 -17.54 4.99
CA SER A 191 14.72 -16.89 5.77
C SER A 191 13.29 -16.98 5.21
N LEU A 192 13.07 -16.94 3.89
CA LEU A 192 11.70 -17.05 3.34
C LEU A 192 11.36 -18.44 2.76
N PHE A 193 12.34 -19.28 2.38
CA PHE A 193 12.06 -20.44 1.51
C PHE A 193 12.76 -21.73 1.95
N LYS A 194 12.66 -22.06 3.24
CA LYS A 194 13.23 -23.29 3.84
C LYS A 194 12.74 -24.63 3.26
N LYS A 195 11.81 -24.63 2.28
CA LYS A 195 11.21 -25.85 1.70
C LYS A 195 11.61 -26.18 0.27
N VAL A 196 12.49 -25.44 -0.37
CA VAL A 196 12.93 -25.73 -1.75
C VAL A 196 14.38 -26.16 -1.75
N ARG A 197 14.64 -27.40 -1.32
CA ARG A 197 16.00 -27.97 -1.36
C ARG A 197 16.24 -28.84 -2.58
N ASN A 198 15.20 -29.18 -3.37
CA ASN A 198 15.30 -30.15 -4.45
C ASN A 198 14.49 -29.85 -5.74
N ASP A 199 13.79 -28.71 -5.85
CA ASP A 199 12.98 -28.45 -7.05
C ASP A 199 13.63 -27.48 -8.04
N SER A 200 13.45 -27.79 -9.32
CA SER A 200 13.92 -27.10 -10.53
C SER A 200 13.77 -25.57 -10.52
N PHE A 201 14.51 -24.86 -11.40
CA PHE A 201 14.38 -23.42 -11.65
C PHE A 201 12.91 -22.96 -11.82
N LYS A 202 12.08 -23.83 -12.41
CA LYS A 202 10.63 -23.63 -12.56
C LYS A 202 9.87 -23.49 -11.23
N ALA A 203 10.22 -24.26 -10.20
CA ALA A 203 9.57 -24.18 -8.89
C ALA A 203 9.91 -22.87 -8.16
N MET A 204 11.15 -22.41 -8.32
CA MET A 204 11.59 -21.13 -7.77
C MET A 204 10.85 -19.94 -8.43
N LEU A 205 10.70 -19.96 -9.77
CA LEU A 205 9.90 -18.97 -10.49
C LEU A 205 8.43 -18.98 -10.05
N SER A 206 7.83 -20.18 -9.94
CA SER A 206 6.45 -20.34 -9.45
C SER A 206 6.27 -19.73 -8.05
N GLN A 207 7.23 -19.96 -7.16
CA GLN A 207 7.19 -19.41 -5.81
C GLN A 207 7.32 -17.88 -5.79
N MET A 208 8.20 -17.29 -6.59
CA MET A 208 8.32 -15.83 -6.69
C MET A 208 7.03 -15.19 -7.23
N ASN A 209 6.39 -15.83 -8.21
CA ASN A 209 5.09 -15.39 -8.71
C ASN A 209 4.01 -15.48 -7.63
N ASN A 210 3.98 -16.57 -6.85
CA ASN A 210 3.03 -16.70 -5.74
C ASN A 210 3.18 -15.58 -4.70
N GLU A 211 4.41 -15.24 -4.31
CA GLU A 211 4.67 -14.12 -3.38
C GLU A 211 4.19 -12.78 -3.93
N TYR A 212 4.37 -12.53 -5.23
CA TYR A 212 3.86 -11.34 -5.88
C TYR A 212 2.31 -11.30 -5.86
N TYR A 213 1.65 -12.40 -6.22
CA TYR A 213 0.19 -12.49 -6.19
C TYR A 213 -0.38 -12.36 -4.78
N GLU A 214 0.25 -12.98 -3.77
CA GLU A 214 -0.13 -12.81 -2.36
C GLU A 214 -0.01 -11.34 -1.92
N ALA A 215 1.04 -10.64 -2.35
CA ALA A 215 1.20 -9.22 -2.06
C ALA A 215 0.07 -8.37 -2.66
N GLU A 216 -0.31 -8.61 -3.91
CA GLU A 216 -1.41 -7.88 -4.56
C GLU A 216 -2.76 -8.13 -3.85
N GLU A 217 -3.02 -9.34 -3.38
CA GLU A 217 -4.22 -9.65 -2.57
C GLU A 217 -4.22 -8.94 -1.21
N LEU A 218 -3.05 -8.79 -0.58
CA LEU A 218 -2.90 -8.02 0.66
C LEU A 218 -3.12 -6.52 0.42
N LEU A 219 -2.70 -5.99 -0.74
CA LEU A 219 -2.95 -4.59 -1.12
C LEU A 219 -4.43 -4.30 -1.31
N LYS A 220 -5.19 -5.20 -1.95
CA LYS A 220 -6.65 -5.08 -2.06
C LYS A 220 -7.35 -5.02 -0.70
N LYS A 221 -6.74 -5.59 0.33
CA LYS A 221 -7.22 -5.58 1.73
C LYS A 221 -6.58 -4.45 2.57
N SER A 222 -5.85 -3.53 1.95
CA SER A 222 -5.12 -2.42 2.59
C SER A 222 -4.13 -2.88 3.68
N ARG A 223 -3.64 -4.12 3.61
CA ARG A 223 -2.64 -4.68 4.55
C ARG A 223 -1.22 -4.34 4.09
N TYR A 224 -0.91 -3.04 4.03
CA TYR A 224 0.31 -2.49 3.45
C TYR A 224 1.61 -3.06 4.05
N LYS A 225 1.69 -3.22 5.37
CA LYS A 225 2.89 -3.75 6.04
C LYS A 225 3.23 -5.17 5.60
N GLU A 226 2.21 -6.00 5.40
CA GLU A 226 2.39 -7.40 5.01
C GLU A 226 2.63 -7.53 3.51
N ALA A 227 1.97 -6.70 2.69
CA ALA A 227 2.29 -6.63 1.27
C ALA A 227 3.75 -6.23 1.04
N LEU A 228 4.25 -5.21 1.76
CA LEU A 228 5.65 -4.79 1.65
C LEU A 228 6.62 -5.89 2.11
N SER A 229 6.27 -6.69 3.12
CA SER A 229 7.15 -7.75 3.60
C SER A 229 7.35 -8.88 2.58
N ARG A 230 6.36 -9.10 1.70
CA ARG A 230 6.47 -10.04 0.57
C ARG A 230 7.21 -9.44 -0.64
N LEU A 231 6.92 -8.18 -1.00
CA LEU A 231 7.55 -7.53 -2.17
C LEU A 231 9.00 -7.09 -1.94
N LYS A 232 9.37 -6.73 -0.71
CA LYS A 232 10.73 -6.23 -0.40
C LYS A 232 11.82 -7.26 -0.74
N PRO A 233 11.72 -8.54 -0.38
CA PRO A 233 12.62 -9.57 -0.87
C PRO A 233 12.67 -9.64 -2.39
N LEU A 234 11.51 -9.65 -3.07
CA LEU A 234 11.44 -9.72 -4.54
C LEU A 234 12.19 -8.54 -5.20
N SER A 235 12.01 -7.31 -4.70
CA SER A 235 12.68 -6.10 -5.21
C SER A 235 14.21 -6.12 -5.11
N LYS A 236 14.76 -6.97 -4.24
CA LYS A 236 16.22 -7.13 -4.12
C LYS A 236 16.79 -7.88 -5.31
N TYR A 237 16.05 -8.85 -5.84
CA TYR A 237 16.53 -9.78 -6.87
C TYR A 237 15.93 -9.52 -8.24
N ILE A 238 14.65 -9.17 -8.30
CA ILE A 238 13.95 -8.77 -9.51
C ILE A 238 14.04 -7.25 -9.61
N LYS A 239 14.97 -6.79 -10.45
CA LYS A 239 15.16 -5.37 -10.78
C LYS A 239 14.16 -4.97 -11.85
N ASP A 240 12.89 -4.87 -11.44
CA ASP A 240 11.76 -4.56 -12.30
C ASP A 240 11.05 -3.27 -11.83
N GLU A 241 10.66 -2.44 -12.81
CA GLU A 241 10.01 -1.15 -12.55
C GLU A 241 8.68 -1.33 -11.80
N SER A 242 7.88 -2.35 -12.12
CA SER A 242 6.57 -2.57 -11.48
C SER A 242 6.70 -2.94 -10.01
N ILE A 243 7.66 -3.81 -9.66
CA ILE A 243 7.91 -4.22 -8.27
C ILE A 243 8.41 -3.03 -7.45
N PHE A 244 9.35 -2.25 -8.00
CA PHE A 244 9.83 -1.05 -7.33
C PHE A 244 8.73 -0.01 -7.15
N LEU A 245 7.88 0.18 -8.16
CA LEU A 245 6.76 1.11 -8.10
C LEU A 245 5.79 0.73 -6.98
N ARG A 246 5.43 -0.57 -6.88
CA ARG A 246 4.60 -1.09 -5.78
C ARG A 246 5.27 -0.85 -4.43
N CYS A 247 6.55 -1.18 -4.28
CA CYS A 247 7.30 -0.92 -3.06
C CYS A 247 7.34 0.56 -2.67
N ALA A 248 7.51 1.46 -3.64
CA ALA A 248 7.53 2.91 -3.41
C ALA A 248 6.17 3.42 -2.92
N LEU A 249 5.08 3.05 -3.60
CA LEU A 249 3.71 3.40 -3.21
C LEU A 249 3.38 2.91 -1.80
N ILE A 250 3.65 1.65 -1.50
CA ILE A 250 3.40 1.08 -0.16
C ILE A 250 4.27 1.78 0.90
N SER A 251 5.51 2.13 0.54
CA SER A 251 6.40 2.86 1.45
C SER A 251 5.85 4.26 1.78
N ILE A 252 5.20 4.94 0.84
CA ILE A 252 4.51 6.22 1.09
C ILE A 252 3.34 6.00 2.06
N GLU A 253 2.47 5.02 1.82
CA GLU A 253 1.33 4.68 2.69
C GLU A 253 1.77 4.35 4.13
N LEU A 254 2.95 3.76 4.30
CA LEU A 254 3.52 3.43 5.61
C LEU A 254 4.33 4.57 6.26
N GLY A 255 4.46 5.72 5.60
CA GLY A 255 5.30 6.84 6.05
C GLY A 255 6.82 6.57 5.97
N LEU A 256 7.22 5.53 5.23
CA LEU A 256 8.61 5.14 4.99
C LEU A 256 9.21 5.91 3.81
N PHE A 257 9.15 7.24 3.86
CA PHE A 257 9.48 8.11 2.72
C PHE A 257 10.92 7.94 2.21
N LYS A 258 11.88 7.63 3.09
CA LYS A 258 13.27 7.35 2.67
C LYS A 258 13.38 6.08 1.82
N ASP A 259 12.65 5.03 2.19
CA ASP A 259 12.61 3.78 1.41
C ASP A 259 11.91 4.04 0.05
N SER A 260 10.84 4.84 0.03
CA SER A 260 10.16 5.25 -1.21
C SER A 260 11.12 5.97 -2.18
N VAL A 261 11.89 6.96 -1.69
CA VAL A 261 12.90 7.65 -2.51
C VAL A 261 13.91 6.66 -3.09
N ARG A 262 14.42 5.71 -2.29
CA ARG A 262 15.36 4.69 -2.77
C ARG A 262 14.76 3.82 -3.87
N TYR A 263 13.50 3.40 -3.73
CA TYR A 263 12.84 2.61 -4.78
C TYR A 263 12.61 3.42 -6.05
N CYS A 264 12.22 4.70 -5.93
CA CYS A 264 12.13 5.60 -7.08
C CYS A 264 13.48 5.79 -7.78
N ASP A 265 14.58 5.90 -7.02
CA ASP A 265 15.94 5.98 -7.59
C ASP A 265 16.32 4.70 -8.36
N GLU A 266 15.91 3.52 -7.88
CA GLU A 266 16.11 2.27 -8.63
C GLU A 266 15.29 2.24 -9.93
N ILE A 267 14.05 2.75 -9.91
CA ILE A 267 13.25 2.88 -11.15
C ILE A 267 13.93 3.84 -12.12
N LEU A 268 14.38 5.00 -11.65
CA LEU A 268 15.01 6.02 -12.50
C LEU A 268 16.36 5.56 -13.10
N LYS A 269 17.04 4.58 -12.48
CA LYS A 269 18.19 3.90 -13.11
C LYS A 269 17.79 2.99 -14.27
N LEU A 270 16.61 2.34 -14.18
CA LEU A 270 16.08 1.48 -15.24
C LEU A 270 15.44 2.31 -16.37
N ASN A 271 14.70 3.34 -15.98
CA ASN A 271 13.93 4.21 -16.86
C ASN A 271 14.04 5.68 -16.39
N PRO A 272 15.01 6.44 -16.93
CA PRO A 272 15.19 7.86 -16.59
C PRO A 272 14.01 8.77 -16.98
N TYR A 273 13.07 8.29 -17.81
CA TYR A 273 11.92 9.06 -18.28
C TYR A 273 10.61 8.66 -17.59
N SER A 274 10.69 7.96 -16.45
CA SER A 274 9.53 7.57 -15.65
C SER A 274 8.96 8.77 -14.88
N SER A 275 8.02 9.50 -15.50
CA SER A 275 7.35 10.66 -14.86
C SER A 275 6.72 10.28 -13.52
N GLN A 276 6.06 9.12 -13.44
CA GLN A 276 5.46 8.61 -12.21
C GLN A 276 6.49 8.48 -11.06
N SER A 277 7.70 8.01 -11.37
CA SER A 277 8.76 7.86 -10.35
C SER A 277 9.24 9.19 -9.82
N TYR A 278 9.35 10.21 -10.68
CA TYR A 278 9.64 11.58 -10.25
C TYR A 278 8.54 12.17 -9.37
N ILE A 279 7.26 11.91 -9.68
CA ILE A 279 6.12 12.33 -8.82
C ILE A 279 6.23 11.70 -7.43
N LEU A 280 6.38 10.38 -7.36
CA LEU A 280 6.45 9.66 -6.08
C LEU A 280 7.69 10.06 -5.26
N LYS A 281 8.83 10.27 -5.93
CA LYS A 281 10.05 10.80 -5.31
C LYS A 281 9.83 12.19 -4.75
N GLY A 282 9.20 13.09 -5.53
CA GLY A 282 8.87 14.45 -5.11
C GLY A 282 7.93 14.48 -3.89
N ILE A 283 6.87 13.66 -3.90
CA ILE A 283 5.96 13.51 -2.75
C ILE A 283 6.73 13.03 -1.51
N SER A 284 7.59 12.03 -1.67
CA SER A 284 8.36 11.46 -0.56
C SER A 284 9.38 12.47 0.00
N GLN A 285 10.04 13.24 -0.86
CA GLN A 285 10.94 14.32 -0.47
C GLN A 285 10.21 15.46 0.24
N PHE A 286 9.02 15.83 -0.23
CA PHE A 286 8.17 16.83 0.41
C PHE A 286 7.81 16.41 1.84
N GLN A 287 7.42 15.15 2.04
CA GLN A 287 7.10 14.61 3.37
C GLN A 287 8.34 14.52 4.30
N LEU A 288 9.53 14.44 3.73
CA LEU A 288 10.80 14.54 4.47
C LEU A 288 11.24 16.00 4.72
N SER A 289 10.41 16.99 4.35
CA SER A 289 10.72 18.43 4.37
C SER A 289 11.95 18.81 3.53
N LEU A 290 12.27 18.02 2.51
CA LEU A 290 13.34 18.29 1.53
C LEU A 290 12.75 19.05 0.34
N TYR A 291 12.23 20.25 0.59
CA TYR A 291 11.40 20.98 -0.37
C TYR A 291 12.13 21.31 -1.68
N ASP A 292 13.38 21.78 -1.63
CA ASP A 292 14.18 22.03 -2.84
C ASP A 292 14.29 20.78 -3.74
N GLN A 293 14.54 19.62 -3.13
CA GLN A 293 14.66 18.37 -3.88
C GLN A 293 13.30 17.92 -4.44
N ALA A 294 12.22 18.13 -3.68
CA ALA A 294 10.86 17.84 -4.13
C ALA A 294 10.48 18.69 -5.35
N ILE A 295 10.79 19.99 -5.31
CA ILE A 295 10.60 20.91 -6.43
C ILE A 295 11.34 20.40 -7.67
N GLY A 296 12.62 20.05 -7.54
CA GLY A 296 13.41 19.50 -8.65
C GLY A 296 12.84 18.20 -9.21
N SER A 297 12.36 17.29 -8.35
CA SER A 297 11.69 16.06 -8.81
C SER A 297 10.38 16.35 -9.57
N PHE A 298 9.56 17.28 -9.08
CA PHE A 298 8.34 17.67 -9.80
C PHE A 298 8.63 18.39 -11.11
N GLU A 299 9.69 19.20 -11.19
CA GLU A 299 10.15 19.82 -12.44
C GLU A 299 10.58 18.77 -13.47
N MET A 300 11.31 17.74 -13.04
CA MET A 300 11.66 16.62 -13.91
C MET A 300 10.43 15.84 -14.38
N SER A 301 9.42 15.65 -13.53
CA SER A 301 8.15 15.04 -13.95
C SER A 301 7.42 15.89 -15.00
N LEU A 302 7.32 17.21 -14.76
CA LEU A 302 6.63 18.16 -15.65
C LEU A 302 7.33 18.34 -17.00
N SER A 303 8.65 18.16 -17.07
CA SER A 303 9.39 18.18 -18.34
C SER A 303 9.10 16.96 -19.22
N ILE A 304 8.65 15.85 -18.63
CA ILE A 304 8.25 14.63 -19.33
C ILE A 304 6.75 14.64 -19.64
N VAL A 305 5.90 14.86 -18.63
CA VAL A 305 4.43 14.91 -18.76
C VAL A 305 3.90 16.12 -18.00
N GLN A 306 3.37 17.08 -18.73
CA GLN A 306 2.70 18.23 -18.12
C GLN A 306 1.34 17.82 -17.56
N THR A 307 1.16 17.97 -16.24
CA THR A 307 -0.12 17.74 -15.58
C THR A 307 -0.41 18.82 -14.56
N VAL A 308 -1.68 19.20 -14.43
CA VAL A 308 -2.14 20.19 -13.43
C VAL A 308 -1.88 19.67 -12.01
N LEU A 309 -2.07 18.37 -11.78
CA LEU A 309 -1.79 17.72 -10.51
C LEU A 309 -0.35 17.95 -10.04
N VAL A 310 0.65 17.66 -10.89
CA VAL A 310 2.06 17.80 -10.51
C VAL A 310 2.44 19.26 -10.38
N ARG A 311 1.86 20.16 -11.18
CA ARG A 311 2.04 21.60 -11.02
C ARG A 311 1.55 22.09 -9.66
N ASN A 312 0.38 21.63 -9.20
CA ASN A 312 -0.13 21.94 -7.86
C ASN A 312 0.75 21.38 -6.74
N LEU A 313 1.27 20.17 -6.88
CA LEU A 313 2.21 19.58 -5.91
C LEU A 313 3.52 20.36 -5.84
N ARG A 314 4.04 20.80 -6.98
CA ARG A 314 5.21 21.69 -7.05
C ARG A 314 4.93 23.04 -6.40
N ALA A 315 3.79 23.66 -6.69
CA ALA A 315 3.40 24.92 -6.06
C ALA A 315 3.31 24.80 -4.53
N LEU A 316 2.77 23.68 -4.02
CA LEU A 316 2.76 23.38 -2.59
C LEU A 316 4.19 23.25 -2.03
N ALA A 317 5.09 22.56 -2.73
CA ALA A 317 6.50 22.46 -2.33
C ALA A 317 7.22 23.82 -2.32
N ILE A 318 6.98 24.67 -3.33
CA ILE A 318 7.51 26.04 -3.42
C ILE A 318 7.02 26.90 -2.26
N TRP A 319 5.72 26.83 -1.94
CA TRP A 319 5.14 27.56 -0.81
C TRP A 319 5.75 27.12 0.53
N MET A 320 5.87 25.80 0.75
CA MET A 320 6.50 25.27 1.96
C MET A 320 8.01 25.60 2.06
N ASN A 321 8.65 25.90 0.93
CA ASN A 321 10.01 26.42 0.86
C ASN A 321 10.12 27.93 1.11
N GLY A 322 9.00 28.61 1.32
CA GLY A 322 8.93 30.04 1.67
C GLY A 322 8.60 30.99 0.52
N ASP A 323 8.45 30.50 -0.72
CA ASP A 323 8.15 31.35 -1.89
C ASP A 323 6.65 31.31 -2.25
N ALA A 324 5.84 31.98 -1.44
CA ALA A 324 4.40 32.01 -1.66
C ALA A 324 3.98 32.74 -2.96
N ILE A 325 4.80 33.69 -3.46
CA ILE A 325 4.47 34.46 -4.66
C ILE A 325 4.57 33.56 -5.89
N THR A 326 5.68 32.81 -6.02
CA THR A 326 5.85 31.85 -7.11
C THR A 326 4.81 30.73 -7.02
N ALA A 327 4.51 30.24 -5.81
CA ALA A 327 3.46 29.25 -5.61
C ALA A 327 2.08 29.75 -6.07
N LEU A 328 1.67 30.97 -5.71
CA LEU A 328 0.43 31.58 -6.19
C LEU A 328 0.40 31.73 -7.71
N SER A 329 1.53 32.07 -8.33
CA SER A 329 1.66 32.16 -9.78
C SER A 329 1.37 30.80 -10.45
N GLU A 330 2.02 29.73 -9.97
CA GLU A 330 1.81 28.36 -10.47
C GLU A 330 0.36 27.89 -10.30
N LEU A 331 -0.25 28.14 -9.14
CA LEU A 331 -1.65 27.80 -8.88
C LEU A 331 -2.60 28.61 -9.77
N SER A 332 -2.28 29.88 -10.05
CA SER A 332 -3.07 30.71 -10.97
C SER A 332 -3.04 30.16 -12.39
N GLU A 333 -1.91 29.58 -12.81
CA GLU A 333 -1.80 28.94 -14.11
C GLU A 333 -2.56 27.61 -14.16
N SER A 334 -2.47 26.80 -13.11
CA SER A 334 -3.33 25.61 -12.95
C SER A 334 -4.81 25.94 -13.06
N LEU A 335 -5.27 27.03 -12.43
CA LEU A 335 -6.64 27.50 -12.55
C LEU A 335 -6.97 27.95 -13.97
N LYS A 336 -6.09 28.69 -14.66
CA LYS A 336 -6.29 29.06 -16.07
C LYS A 336 -6.45 27.83 -16.97
N LEU A 337 -5.57 26.84 -16.84
CA LEU A 337 -5.58 25.60 -17.63
C LEU A 337 -6.84 24.76 -17.40
N THR A 338 -7.51 24.92 -16.26
CA THR A 338 -8.70 24.16 -15.87
C THR A 338 -9.98 24.99 -15.87
N ASN A 339 -9.96 26.17 -16.52
CA ASN A 339 -11.10 27.10 -16.55
C ASN A 339 -11.63 27.44 -15.16
N GLY A 340 -10.72 27.56 -14.19
CA GLY A 340 -10.97 27.94 -12.81
C GLY A 340 -11.57 26.85 -11.93
N LYS A 341 -11.61 25.59 -12.36
CA LYS A 341 -12.35 24.50 -11.68
C LYS A 341 -11.48 23.44 -11.02
N ASP A 342 -10.15 23.57 -11.06
CA ASP A 342 -9.28 22.65 -10.34
C ASP A 342 -9.43 22.83 -8.81
N ARG A 343 -9.86 21.77 -8.13
CA ARG A 343 -10.23 21.83 -6.71
C ARG A 343 -9.04 22.07 -5.81
N GLN A 344 -7.92 21.40 -6.10
CA GLN A 344 -6.71 21.50 -5.31
C GLN A 344 -6.08 22.89 -5.47
N ALA A 345 -6.07 23.43 -6.70
CA ALA A 345 -5.60 24.78 -6.95
C ALA A 345 -6.49 25.83 -6.28
N LEU A 346 -7.83 25.67 -6.29
CA LEU A 346 -8.74 26.55 -5.56
C LEU A 346 -8.48 26.53 -4.06
N LEU A 347 -8.32 25.34 -3.48
CA LEU A 347 -8.08 25.15 -2.05
C LEU A 347 -6.76 25.82 -1.63
N TYR A 348 -5.65 25.48 -2.28
CA TYR A 348 -4.34 26.06 -1.94
C TYR A 348 -4.31 27.55 -2.19
N THR A 349 -4.86 28.04 -3.31
CA THR A 349 -4.97 29.48 -3.57
C THR A 349 -5.73 30.19 -2.46
N ALA A 350 -6.86 29.64 -2.01
CA ALA A 350 -7.64 30.23 -0.92
C ALA A 350 -6.86 30.28 0.39
N ILE A 351 -6.14 29.21 0.74
CA ILE A 351 -5.33 29.15 1.96
C ILE A 351 -4.18 30.17 1.90
N LEU A 352 -3.39 30.19 0.82
CA LEU A 352 -2.31 31.18 0.66
C LEU A 352 -2.88 32.60 0.72
N GLN A 353 -3.94 32.90 -0.03
CA GLN A 353 -4.55 34.24 0.00
C GLN A 353 -4.99 34.64 1.41
N PHE A 354 -5.52 33.70 2.19
CA PHE A 354 -5.89 33.95 3.57
C PHE A 354 -4.67 34.27 4.45
N GLU A 355 -3.59 33.50 4.34
CA GLU A 355 -2.35 33.74 5.08
C GLU A 355 -1.69 35.07 4.73
N PHE A 356 -1.86 35.54 3.50
CA PHE A 356 -1.43 36.87 3.04
C PHE A 356 -2.52 37.94 3.15
N TYR A 357 -3.49 37.76 4.04
CA TYR A 357 -4.53 38.74 4.41
C TYR A 357 -5.48 39.18 3.27
N ASN A 358 -5.49 38.47 2.14
CA ASN A 358 -6.40 38.69 1.01
C ASN A 358 -7.74 37.95 1.23
N PHE A 359 -8.41 38.28 2.34
CA PHE A 359 -9.58 37.53 2.84
C PHE A 359 -10.73 37.43 1.83
N ASP A 360 -11.05 38.51 1.11
CA ASP A 360 -12.16 38.50 0.14
C ASP A 360 -11.95 37.52 -1.00
N GLN A 361 -10.72 37.40 -1.50
CA GLN A 361 -10.41 36.45 -2.56
C GLN A 361 -10.34 35.02 -2.02
N ALA A 362 -9.80 34.84 -0.81
CA ALA A 362 -9.79 33.55 -0.12
C ALA A 362 -11.22 33.01 0.08
N PHE A 363 -12.14 33.83 0.59
CA PHE A 363 -13.54 33.44 0.76
C PHE A 363 -14.25 33.18 -0.57
N ARG A 364 -13.97 33.97 -1.61
CA ARG A 364 -14.51 33.71 -2.96
C ARG A 364 -14.10 32.34 -3.47
N ASN A 365 -12.81 32.01 -3.41
CA ASN A 365 -12.28 30.73 -3.87
C ASN A 365 -12.79 29.55 -3.06
N ILE A 366 -12.82 29.65 -1.72
CA ILE A 366 -13.30 28.54 -0.88
C ILE A 366 -14.81 28.32 -1.00
N ASN A 367 -15.61 29.39 -1.13
CA ASN A 367 -17.05 29.27 -1.36
C ASN A 367 -17.34 28.68 -2.74
N PHE A 368 -16.55 29.04 -3.75
CA PHE A 368 -16.67 28.44 -5.07
C PHE A 368 -16.30 26.95 -5.05
N LEU A 369 -15.23 26.57 -4.35
CA LEU A 369 -14.85 25.17 -4.17
C LEU A 369 -15.96 24.36 -3.47
N ILE A 370 -16.53 24.87 -2.37
CA ILE A 370 -17.65 24.21 -1.66
C ILE A 370 -18.89 24.11 -2.56
N LYS A 371 -19.12 25.08 -3.47
CA LYS A 371 -20.21 24.98 -4.45
C LYS A 371 -19.96 23.88 -5.49
N LEU A 372 -18.71 23.69 -5.90
CA LEU A 372 -18.32 22.61 -6.84
C LEU A 372 -18.35 21.24 -6.17
N GLU A 373 -17.89 21.17 -4.92
CA GLU A 373 -17.82 19.95 -4.12
C GLU A 373 -18.30 20.21 -2.68
N PRO A 374 -19.62 20.05 -2.42
CA PRO A 374 -20.19 20.31 -1.10
C PRO A 374 -19.63 19.44 0.02
N ASN A 375 -19.14 18.23 -0.33
CA ASN A 375 -18.58 17.24 0.60
C ASN A 375 -17.04 17.22 0.54
N ASN A 376 -16.39 18.33 0.22
CA ASN A 376 -14.93 18.44 0.31
C ASN A 376 -14.52 18.80 1.75
N ALA A 377 -14.01 17.83 2.51
CA ALA A 377 -13.68 17.99 3.92
C ALA A 377 -12.63 19.08 4.17
N ASP A 378 -11.58 19.13 3.35
CA ASP A 378 -10.53 20.16 3.43
C ASP A 378 -11.11 21.57 3.22
N ALA A 379 -12.00 21.74 2.24
CA ALA A 379 -12.63 23.03 1.95
C ALA A 379 -13.54 23.50 3.08
N LEU A 380 -14.32 22.57 3.66
CA LEU A 380 -15.18 22.84 4.83
C LEU A 380 -14.34 23.24 6.05
N ALA A 381 -13.25 22.51 6.33
CA ALA A 381 -12.34 22.83 7.42
C ALA A 381 -11.62 24.17 7.22
N ALA A 382 -11.14 24.45 6.01
CA ALA A 382 -10.50 25.73 5.67
C ALA A 382 -11.47 26.89 5.87
N LYS A 383 -12.73 26.76 5.41
CA LYS A 383 -13.76 27.77 5.67
C LYS A 383 -14.04 27.95 7.17
N GLY A 384 -14.15 26.86 7.92
CA GLY A 384 -14.28 26.89 9.39
C GLY A 384 -13.12 27.65 10.04
N ARG A 385 -11.88 27.37 9.62
CA ARG A 385 -10.66 28.06 10.08
C ARG A 385 -10.70 29.56 9.75
N PHE A 386 -11.09 29.94 8.54
CA PHE A 386 -11.18 31.34 8.14
C PHE A 386 -12.21 32.11 8.97
N LEU A 387 -13.38 31.51 9.19
CA LEU A 387 -14.45 32.08 10.01
C LEU A 387 -14.02 32.20 11.48
N ARG A 388 -13.37 31.17 12.01
CA ARG A 388 -12.83 31.16 13.39
C ARG A 388 -11.82 32.28 13.58
N PHE A 389 -10.85 32.42 12.67
CA PHE A 389 -9.86 33.49 12.71
C PHE A 389 -10.52 34.88 12.76
N LEU A 390 -11.59 35.10 11.98
CA LEU A 390 -12.35 36.34 11.98
C LEU A 390 -13.31 36.50 13.18
N GLY A 391 -13.35 35.56 14.12
CA GLY A 391 -14.22 35.59 15.30
C GLY A 391 -15.66 35.15 15.05
N LYS A 392 -15.99 34.63 13.86
CA LYS A 392 -17.32 34.10 13.51
C LYS A 392 -17.49 32.66 14.02
N ARG A 393 -17.47 32.50 15.34
CA ARG A 393 -17.36 31.19 16.02
C ARG A 393 -18.52 30.25 15.72
N GLU A 394 -19.76 30.75 15.74
CA GLU A 394 -20.95 29.92 15.46
C GLU A 394 -20.96 29.35 14.04
N GLU A 395 -20.63 30.19 13.05
CA GLU A 395 -20.51 29.72 11.66
C GLU A 395 -19.34 28.71 11.53
N ALA A 396 -18.22 28.97 12.20
CA ALA A 396 -17.07 28.08 12.20
C ALA A 396 -17.39 26.69 12.78
N ASP A 397 -18.09 26.62 13.91
CA ASP A 397 -18.56 25.37 14.53
C ASP A 397 -19.36 24.53 13.52
N SER A 398 -20.33 25.15 12.83
CA SER A 398 -21.13 24.47 11.80
C SER A 398 -20.26 23.87 10.68
N PHE A 399 -19.27 24.61 10.18
CA PHE A 399 -18.39 24.14 9.11
C PHE A 399 -17.44 23.04 9.56
N PHE A 400 -16.91 23.10 10.79
CA PHE A 400 -16.09 22.02 11.34
C PHE A 400 -16.90 20.74 11.55
N ARG A 401 -18.15 20.84 12.06
CA ARG A 401 -19.02 19.66 12.18
C ARG A 401 -19.36 19.06 10.83
N LYS A 402 -19.68 19.87 9.81
CA LYS A 402 -19.88 19.38 8.44
C LYS A 402 -18.63 18.68 7.90
N CYS A 403 -17.44 19.21 8.16
CA CYS A 403 -16.18 18.56 7.83
C CYS A 403 -16.08 17.17 8.49
N LEU A 404 -16.37 17.07 9.78
CA LEU A 404 -16.29 15.80 10.53
C LEU A 404 -17.39 14.78 10.18
N VAL A 405 -18.51 15.22 9.61
CA VAL A 405 -19.50 14.31 9.00
C VAL A 405 -18.95 13.67 7.73
N VAL A 406 -18.17 14.41 6.93
CA VAL A 406 -17.54 13.89 5.70
C VAL A 406 -16.32 13.03 6.04
N ASP A 407 -15.45 13.53 6.91
CA ASP A 407 -14.24 12.85 7.38
C ASP A 407 -14.10 13.05 8.90
N LYS A 408 -14.54 12.04 9.66
CA LYS A 408 -14.52 12.02 11.13
C LYS A 408 -13.11 12.13 11.73
N ASP A 409 -12.09 11.80 10.97
CA ASP A 409 -10.69 11.74 11.43
C ASP A 409 -9.91 12.99 10.96
N HIS A 410 -10.59 13.93 10.29
CA HIS A 410 -9.99 15.11 9.66
C HIS A 410 -9.26 15.99 10.67
N TYR A 411 -7.95 16.17 10.45
CA TYR A 411 -7.04 16.87 11.38
C TYR A 411 -7.53 18.27 11.76
N HIS A 412 -7.79 19.13 10.76
CA HIS A 412 -8.21 20.51 10.99
C HIS A 412 -9.67 20.61 11.48
N GLY A 413 -10.50 19.61 11.19
CA GLY A 413 -11.88 19.57 11.66
C GLY A 413 -11.93 19.34 13.17
N LEU A 414 -11.20 18.32 13.64
CA LEU A 414 -11.15 17.93 15.05
C LEU A 414 -10.58 19.05 15.92
N ILE A 415 -9.41 19.58 15.56
CA ILE A 415 -8.77 20.63 16.37
C ILE A 415 -9.52 21.95 16.28
N GLY A 416 -10.06 22.31 15.11
CA GLY A 416 -10.82 23.55 14.94
C GLY A 416 -12.09 23.57 15.78
N LEU A 417 -12.83 22.45 15.81
CA LEU A 417 -14.02 22.30 16.65
C LEU A 417 -13.66 22.28 18.15
N ALA A 418 -12.63 21.55 18.54
CA ALA A 418 -12.17 21.53 19.93
C ALA A 418 -11.81 22.93 20.44
N LEU A 419 -11.06 23.72 19.65
CA LEU A 419 -10.68 25.09 20.01
C LEU A 419 -11.89 26.03 20.09
N ASN A 420 -12.86 25.91 19.17
CA ASN A 420 -14.13 26.65 19.24
C ASN A 420 -14.89 26.34 20.54
N LEU A 421 -15.02 25.05 20.89
CA LEU A 421 -15.76 24.61 22.07
C LEU A 421 -15.08 25.06 23.36
N VAL A 422 -13.74 24.99 23.44
CA VAL A 422 -12.98 25.54 24.58
C VAL A 422 -13.27 27.03 24.77
N GLU A 423 -13.25 27.80 23.68
CA GLU A 423 -13.50 29.24 23.75
C GLU A 423 -14.96 29.59 24.13
N ASN A 424 -15.89 28.69 23.83
CA ASN A 424 -17.30 28.78 24.24
C ASN A 424 -17.56 28.20 25.65
N ASN A 425 -16.52 27.77 26.36
CA ASN A 425 -16.59 27.12 27.67
C ASN A 425 -17.30 25.74 27.69
N ASP A 426 -17.47 25.10 26.52
CA ASP A 426 -17.96 23.73 26.36
C ASP A 426 -16.80 22.72 26.46
N VAL A 427 -16.01 22.80 27.54
CA VAL A 427 -14.72 22.11 27.68
C VAL A 427 -14.85 20.58 27.60
N LEU A 428 -15.89 19.99 28.16
CA LEU A 428 -16.09 18.54 28.16
C LEU A 428 -16.34 17.99 26.75
N GLU A 429 -17.15 18.67 25.95
CA GLU A 429 -17.38 18.29 24.56
C GLU A 429 -16.08 18.48 23.75
N ALA A 430 -15.35 19.57 23.99
CA ALA A 430 -14.07 19.83 23.34
C ALA A 430 -13.06 18.69 23.56
N LEU A 431 -13.05 18.11 24.76
CA LEU A 431 -12.14 17.01 25.13
C LEU A 431 -12.38 15.73 24.34
N LEU A 432 -13.60 15.48 23.84
CA LEU A 432 -13.87 14.34 22.95
C LEU A 432 -13.10 14.48 21.63
N TYR A 433 -13.20 15.66 21.01
CA TYR A 433 -12.53 15.95 19.74
C TYR A 433 -11.02 16.08 19.93
N LEU A 434 -10.57 16.69 21.03
CA LEU A 434 -9.15 16.79 21.36
C LEU A 434 -8.54 15.40 21.64
N SER A 435 -9.26 14.52 22.34
CA SER A 435 -8.86 13.11 22.54
C SER A 435 -8.71 12.39 21.21
N SER A 436 -9.69 12.50 20.31
CA SER A 436 -9.62 11.90 18.98
C SER A 436 -8.43 12.45 18.18
N TRP A 437 -8.25 13.76 18.20
CA TRP A 437 -7.16 14.45 17.51
C TRP A 437 -5.79 13.99 18.00
N ILE A 438 -5.58 13.90 19.32
CA ILE A 438 -4.33 13.38 19.90
C ILE A 438 -4.13 11.92 19.52
N ASN A 439 -5.18 11.09 19.60
CA ASN A 439 -5.08 9.66 19.32
C ASN A 439 -4.68 9.37 17.87
N LEU A 440 -5.28 10.08 16.92
CA LEU A 440 -5.03 9.89 15.49
C LEU A 440 -3.72 10.54 15.03
N HIS A 441 -3.40 11.71 15.58
CA HIS A 441 -2.39 12.59 15.02
C HIS A 441 -1.18 12.80 15.94
N SER A 442 -1.01 12.02 17.01
CA SER A 442 0.06 12.20 18.01
C SER A 442 1.45 12.35 17.41
N ASN A 443 1.75 11.61 16.34
CA ASN A 443 3.07 11.64 15.68
C ASN A 443 3.33 12.94 14.93
N ILE A 444 2.26 13.56 14.41
CA ILE A 444 2.31 14.84 13.70
C ILE A 444 2.40 15.97 14.73
N ILE A 445 1.56 15.91 15.77
CA ILE A 445 1.48 16.91 16.85
C ILE A 445 2.81 16.96 17.60
N PHE A 446 3.28 15.79 18.04
CA PHE A 446 4.50 15.66 18.81
C PHE A 446 5.61 15.16 17.88
N LYS A 447 6.35 16.08 17.25
CA LYS A 447 7.54 15.80 16.42
C LYS A 447 8.46 14.71 17.02
N LYS A 448 8.47 14.59 18.35
CA LYS A 448 8.97 13.45 19.12
C LYS A 448 7.90 13.01 20.11
N LYS A 449 7.80 11.71 20.40
CA LYS A 449 6.86 11.16 21.39
C LYS A 449 6.95 11.93 22.72
N LEU A 450 5.87 12.61 23.09
CA LEU A 450 5.75 13.34 24.34
C LEU A 450 5.95 12.37 25.52
N LYS A 451 6.92 12.66 26.40
CA LYS A 451 7.19 11.88 27.61
C LYS A 451 6.19 12.24 28.71
N ASN A 452 6.04 11.37 29.70
CA ASN A 452 5.20 11.63 30.87
C ASN A 452 5.74 12.87 31.63
N GLY A 453 4.85 13.74 32.07
CA GLY A 453 5.15 15.03 32.70
C GLY A 453 5.57 16.14 31.73
N GLN A 454 5.63 15.88 30.42
CA GLN A 454 5.88 16.94 29.44
C GLN A 454 4.56 17.57 28.99
N ALA A 455 4.61 18.88 28.76
CA ALA A 455 3.51 19.65 28.22
C ALA A 455 3.85 20.25 26.86
N VAL A 456 2.83 20.42 26.03
CA VAL A 456 2.87 21.28 24.84
C VAL A 456 1.88 22.43 25.02
N VAL A 457 2.17 23.57 24.40
CA VAL A 457 1.24 24.68 24.32
C VAL A 457 0.69 24.74 22.92
N LEU A 458 -0.63 24.62 22.80
CA LEU A 458 -1.36 24.92 21.58
C LEU A 458 -1.65 26.41 21.59
N ILE A 459 -1.19 27.13 20.57
CA ILE A 459 -1.42 28.58 20.40
C ILE A 459 -2.25 28.76 19.14
N ASP A 460 -3.42 29.34 19.29
CA ASP A 460 -4.32 29.68 18.20
C ASP A 460 -4.43 31.20 18.09
N LEU A 461 -3.88 31.74 17.00
CA LEU A 461 -3.79 33.16 16.72
C LEU A 461 -5.03 33.59 15.93
N LEU A 462 -5.96 34.28 16.57
CA LEU A 462 -7.15 34.84 15.93
C LEU A 462 -6.93 36.32 15.61
N TRP A 463 -7.84 36.91 14.84
CA TRP A 463 -7.74 38.30 14.39
C TRP A 463 -7.63 39.31 15.55
N LYS A 464 -8.33 39.05 16.67
CA LYS A 464 -8.39 39.96 17.83
C LYS A 464 -7.89 39.35 19.13
N THR A 465 -7.78 38.03 19.21
CA THR A 465 -7.50 37.31 20.44
C THR A 465 -6.55 36.15 20.17
N THR A 466 -5.86 35.72 21.20
CA THR A 466 -5.05 34.49 21.15
C THR A 466 -5.63 33.53 22.17
N LEU A 467 -5.98 32.33 21.73
CA LEU A 467 -6.31 31.23 22.63
C LEU A 467 -5.04 30.40 22.84
N SER A 468 -4.73 30.08 24.10
CA SER A 468 -3.70 29.11 24.42
C SER A 468 -4.22 28.01 25.33
N ILE A 469 -3.83 26.78 25.03
CA ILE A 469 -4.16 25.59 25.81
C ILE A 469 -2.87 24.86 26.14
N HIS A 470 -2.63 24.63 27.42
CA HIS A 470 -1.50 23.83 27.88
C HIS A 470 -1.94 22.38 28.01
N LEU A 471 -1.38 21.50 27.19
CA LEU A 471 -1.67 20.07 27.19
C LEU A 471 -0.51 19.31 27.81
N GLU A 472 -0.67 18.82 29.03
CA GLU A 472 0.29 17.99 29.75
C GLU A 472 -0.07 16.51 29.61
N LYS A 473 0.93 15.68 29.29
CA LYS A 473 0.78 14.23 29.26
C LYS A 473 1.16 13.64 30.61
N LEU A 474 0.19 13.04 31.30
CA LEU A 474 0.46 12.34 32.56
C LEU A 474 0.99 10.92 32.32
N ASN A 475 0.33 10.19 31.41
CA ASN A 475 0.76 8.86 30.99
C ASN A 475 0.32 8.61 29.54
N ASN A 476 0.37 7.36 29.06
CA ASN A 476 0.02 7.06 27.66
C ASN A 476 -1.41 7.41 27.27
N ARG A 477 -2.33 7.58 28.23
CA ARG A 477 -3.75 7.85 27.96
C ARG A 477 -4.32 9.03 28.73
N ASP A 478 -3.81 9.33 29.92
CA ASP A 478 -4.28 10.47 30.72
C ASP A 478 -3.51 11.74 30.37
N TYR A 479 -4.28 12.82 30.17
CA TYR A 479 -3.80 14.15 29.87
C TYR A 479 -4.48 15.17 30.79
N VAL A 480 -3.84 16.33 30.95
CA VAL A 480 -4.41 17.50 31.62
C VAL A 480 -4.36 18.65 30.63
N ILE A 481 -5.50 19.31 30.42
CA ILE A 481 -5.53 20.63 29.81
C ILE A 481 -5.56 21.69 30.91
N SER A 482 -4.72 22.71 30.77
CA SER A 482 -4.79 23.93 31.58
C SER A 482 -5.15 25.10 30.67
N MET A 483 -6.20 25.83 31.03
CA MET A 483 -6.65 27.03 30.33
C MET A 483 -5.96 28.28 30.91
N LEU A 484 -6.09 29.41 30.21
CA LEU A 484 -5.49 30.69 30.62
C LEU A 484 -6.02 31.23 31.97
N ASP A 485 -7.26 30.90 32.33
CA ASP A 485 -7.85 31.28 33.62
C ASP A 485 -7.33 30.44 34.80
N GLY A 486 -6.42 29.50 34.55
CA GLY A 486 -5.84 28.61 35.54
C GLY A 486 -6.68 27.36 35.81
N SER A 487 -7.85 27.22 35.19
CA SER A 487 -8.65 26.00 35.29
C SER A 487 -7.91 24.81 34.68
N LYS A 488 -8.03 23.64 35.32
CA LYS A 488 -7.40 22.40 34.89
C LYS A 488 -8.43 21.30 34.78
N VAL A 489 -8.46 20.64 33.63
CA VAL A 489 -9.37 19.51 33.39
C VAL A 489 -8.55 18.30 32.97
N LYS A 490 -8.72 17.21 33.70
CA LYS A 490 -8.10 15.92 33.38
C LYS A 490 -9.03 15.13 32.46
N PHE A 491 -8.47 14.53 31.43
CA PHE A 491 -9.20 13.67 30.49
C PHE A 491 -8.34 12.50 30.03
N ASP A 492 -8.97 11.47 29.49
CA ASP A 492 -8.30 10.29 28.97
C ASP A 492 -8.65 10.02 27.51
N ILE A 493 -7.69 9.46 26.79
CA ILE A 493 -7.90 8.99 25.41
C ILE A 493 -8.79 7.75 25.44
N SER A 494 -10.00 7.87 24.90
CA SER A 494 -10.97 6.77 24.78
C SER A 494 -10.42 5.61 23.95
N ARG A 495 -10.82 4.37 24.30
CA ARG A 495 -10.44 3.18 23.52
C ARG A 495 -11.34 3.05 22.29
N PRO A 496 -10.87 2.36 21.22
CA PRO A 496 -11.67 2.17 20.01
C PRO A 496 -13.04 1.52 20.24
N ASN A 497 -13.15 0.62 21.23
CA ASN A 497 -14.41 -0.06 21.55
C ASN A 497 -15.19 0.58 22.71
N ASP A 498 -14.72 1.70 23.27
CA ASP A 498 -15.54 2.47 24.20
C ASP A 498 -16.68 3.11 23.43
N SER A 499 -17.91 3.01 23.93
CA SER A 499 -19.09 3.51 23.21
C SER A 499 -20.15 4.05 24.14
N VAL A 500 -21.03 4.89 23.59
CA VAL A 500 -22.22 5.36 24.28
C VAL A 500 -23.45 5.15 23.40
N ILE A 501 -24.52 4.66 24.00
CA ILE A 501 -25.80 4.43 23.36
C ILE A 501 -26.88 5.13 24.19
N ILE A 502 -27.86 5.73 23.50
CA ILE A 502 -29.08 6.25 24.10
C ILE A 502 -30.29 5.55 23.48
N GLY A 503 -31.35 5.34 24.25
CA GLY A 503 -32.54 4.66 23.72
C GLY A 503 -33.63 4.45 24.74
N ALA A 504 -34.53 3.52 24.45
CA ALA A 504 -35.53 3.03 25.40
C ALA A 504 -35.58 1.50 25.34
N ILE A 505 -35.66 0.85 26.51
CA ILE A 505 -35.66 -0.61 26.63
C ILE A 505 -36.96 -1.10 27.25
N SER A 506 -37.49 -2.21 26.74
CA SER A 506 -38.69 -2.84 27.28
C SER A 506 -38.38 -3.45 28.65
N THR A 507 -39.25 -3.18 29.62
CA THR A 507 -39.29 -3.98 30.85
C THR A 507 -40.11 -5.25 30.62
N SER A 508 -40.31 -6.06 31.66
CA SER A 508 -41.21 -7.22 31.64
C SER A 508 -42.65 -6.84 31.26
N ASN A 509 -43.02 -5.56 31.35
CA ASN A 509 -44.25 -5.01 30.80
C ASN A 509 -43.94 -4.21 29.52
N PRO A 510 -44.36 -4.67 28.33
CA PRO A 510 -44.09 -3.98 27.07
C PRO A 510 -44.76 -2.60 26.96
N SER A 511 -45.74 -2.30 27.82
CA SER A 511 -46.34 -0.95 27.92
C SER A 511 -45.48 0.04 28.70
N TYR A 512 -44.44 -0.42 29.40
CA TYR A 512 -43.50 0.41 30.17
C TYR A 512 -42.08 0.24 29.63
N MET A 513 -41.69 1.17 28.76
CA MET A 513 -40.34 1.27 28.20
C MET A 513 -39.53 2.26 29.02
N VAL A 514 -38.36 1.86 29.53
CA VAL A 514 -37.50 2.73 30.33
C VAL A 514 -36.47 3.41 29.41
N PRO A 515 -36.43 4.75 29.36
CA PRO A 515 -35.38 5.48 28.64
C PRO A 515 -34.03 5.23 29.32
N PHE A 516 -32.98 4.96 28.54
CA PHE A 516 -31.67 4.62 29.06
C PHE A 516 -30.51 5.32 28.35
N ILE A 517 -29.39 5.42 29.07
CA ILE A 517 -28.06 5.72 28.54
C ILE A 517 -27.15 4.55 28.91
N VAL A 518 -26.38 4.03 27.95
CA VAL A 518 -25.35 3.01 28.19
C VAL A 518 -23.99 3.60 27.89
N LYS A 519 -23.05 3.50 28.83
CA LYS A 519 -21.63 3.72 28.59
C LYS A 519 -20.89 2.39 28.70
N ALA A 520 -20.31 1.94 27.59
CA ALA A 520 -19.52 0.72 27.53
C ALA A 520 -18.02 1.04 27.52
N TYR A 521 -17.26 0.25 28.28
CA TYR A 521 -15.81 0.34 28.41
C TYR A 521 -15.16 -0.96 27.92
N GLU A 522 -14.17 -0.85 27.06
CA GLU A 522 -13.42 -2.00 26.55
C GLU A 522 -12.63 -2.72 27.64
N LYS A 523 -12.09 -1.97 28.62
CA LYS A 523 -11.23 -2.51 29.68
C LYS A 523 -11.81 -2.33 31.07
N ASN A 524 -11.64 -3.38 31.87
CA ASN A 524 -12.05 -3.41 33.27
C ASN A 524 -11.38 -2.31 34.13
N SER A 525 -10.16 -1.90 33.78
CA SER A 525 -9.47 -0.81 34.50
C SER A 525 -10.19 0.53 34.38
N ASP A 526 -10.70 0.84 33.18
CA ASP A 526 -11.33 2.13 32.88
C ASP A 526 -12.74 2.16 33.50
N PHE A 527 -13.47 1.04 33.37
CA PHE A 527 -14.73 0.78 34.04
C PHE A 527 -14.63 0.99 35.57
N LYS A 528 -13.67 0.33 36.23
CA LYS A 528 -13.47 0.46 37.69
C LYS A 528 -13.11 1.89 38.09
N LYS A 529 -12.20 2.54 37.36
CA LYS A 529 -11.81 3.94 37.62
C LYS A 529 -13.02 4.87 37.61
N VAL A 530 -13.96 4.69 36.67
CA VAL A 530 -15.19 5.50 36.63
C VAL A 530 -16.15 5.14 37.76
N LEU A 531 -16.34 3.84 38.03
CA LEU A 531 -17.21 3.39 39.11
C LEU A 531 -16.72 3.84 40.49
N ASP A 532 -15.41 3.77 40.74
CA ASP A 532 -14.78 4.23 41.97
C ASP A 532 -14.96 5.75 42.13
N ARG A 533 -14.82 6.53 41.05
CA ARG A 533 -15.11 7.97 41.07
C ARG A 533 -16.58 8.24 41.42
N ILE A 534 -17.51 7.59 40.73
CA ILE A 534 -18.96 7.75 40.99
C ILE A 534 -19.28 7.44 42.46
N THR A 535 -18.83 6.29 42.95
CA THR A 535 -19.11 5.84 44.33
C THR A 535 -18.39 6.66 45.40
N SER A 536 -17.27 7.31 45.06
CA SER A 536 -16.60 8.27 45.95
C SER A 536 -17.29 9.63 46.02
N THR A 537 -18.03 10.01 44.98
CA THR A 537 -18.68 11.33 44.86
C THR A 537 -20.15 11.28 45.26
N THR A 538 -20.85 10.19 44.97
CA THR A 538 -22.29 10.04 45.16
C THR A 538 -22.57 8.72 45.85
N LYS A 539 -23.38 8.75 46.91
CA LYS A 539 -23.68 7.55 47.68
C LYS A 539 -24.87 6.82 47.06
N LEU A 540 -24.57 5.75 46.33
CA LEU A 540 -25.57 4.92 45.67
C LEU A 540 -26.13 3.86 46.62
N ILE A 541 -27.46 3.74 46.70
CA ILE A 541 -28.13 2.69 47.49
C ILE A 541 -28.20 1.40 46.65
N PRO A 542 -27.54 0.31 47.08
CA PRO A 542 -27.59 -0.94 46.35
C PRO A 542 -28.95 -1.62 46.53
N PHE A 543 -29.53 -2.04 45.41
CA PHE A 543 -30.67 -2.93 45.35
C PHE A 543 -30.23 -4.27 44.74
N PHE A 544 -30.43 -5.35 45.47
CA PHE A 544 -29.89 -6.65 45.08
C PHE A 544 -30.80 -7.32 44.04
N ASN A 545 -30.28 -7.52 42.83
CA ASN A 545 -30.83 -8.45 41.85
C ASN A 545 -29.83 -9.63 41.75
N PRO A 546 -30.27 -10.90 41.87
CA PRO A 546 -29.38 -12.07 41.88
C PRO A 546 -28.36 -12.11 40.73
N ASN A 547 -28.68 -11.48 39.59
CA ASN A 547 -27.84 -11.47 38.39
C ASN A 547 -27.17 -10.11 38.08
N GLN A 548 -27.51 -9.03 38.81
CA GLN A 548 -27.03 -7.66 38.54
C GLN A 548 -26.98 -6.80 39.81
N LEU A 549 -25.98 -5.92 39.92
CA LEU A 549 -25.96 -4.87 40.94
C LEU A 549 -26.66 -3.62 40.39
N ILE A 550 -27.87 -3.36 40.91
CA ILE A 550 -28.70 -2.22 40.56
C ILE A 550 -28.59 -1.18 41.68
N PHE A 551 -28.50 0.10 41.33
CA PHE A 551 -28.54 1.22 42.25
C PHE A 551 -29.80 2.05 41.98
N THR A 552 -30.63 2.30 42.99
CA THR A 552 -32.00 2.83 42.76
C THR A 552 -32.29 4.16 43.45
N GLY A 553 -31.41 4.62 44.34
CA GLY A 553 -31.59 5.86 45.08
C GLY A 553 -30.27 6.51 45.46
N PHE A 554 -30.23 7.83 45.37
CA PHE A 554 -29.17 8.73 45.84
C PHE A 554 -29.72 9.56 47.01
N PHE A 555 -28.86 10.06 47.90
CA PHE A 555 -29.29 10.79 49.11
C PHE A 555 -29.87 12.17 48.76
N GLU A 556 -30.65 12.79 49.66
CA GLU A 556 -31.34 14.08 49.42
C GLU A 556 -30.43 15.22 48.93
N ASN A 557 -29.13 15.17 49.25
CA ASN A 557 -28.14 16.18 48.84
C ASN A 557 -27.29 15.76 47.62
N ASP A 558 -27.42 14.52 47.16
CA ASP A 558 -26.70 14.04 45.98
C ASP A 558 -27.49 14.35 44.70
N SER A 559 -26.84 14.90 43.67
CA SER A 559 -27.44 15.20 42.37
C SER A 559 -26.80 14.38 41.25
N ILE A 560 -27.63 13.81 40.39
CA ILE A 560 -27.22 13.23 39.11
C ILE A 560 -27.91 14.04 38.03
N ILE A 561 -27.13 14.79 37.26
CA ILE A 561 -27.62 15.66 36.19
C ILE A 561 -27.20 15.04 34.86
N VAL A 562 -28.16 14.93 33.95
CA VAL A 562 -27.91 14.44 32.58
C VAL A 562 -28.24 15.57 31.61
N ASN A 563 -27.21 16.19 31.03
CA ASN A 563 -27.41 17.16 29.96
C ASN A 563 -27.33 16.45 28.61
N ILE A 564 -28.29 16.71 27.74
CA ILE A 564 -28.38 16.15 26.40
C ILE A 564 -28.46 17.31 25.42
N LYS A 565 -27.48 17.41 24.53
CA LYS A 565 -27.42 18.43 23.48
C LYS A 565 -27.63 17.76 22.13
N GLU A 566 -28.70 18.15 21.45
CA GLU A 566 -28.96 17.71 20.09
C GLU A 566 -28.08 18.50 19.11
N ARG A 567 -27.20 17.81 18.38
CA ARG A 567 -26.29 18.40 17.38
C ARG A 567 -26.65 17.97 15.97
N TYR A 568 -26.09 18.62 14.95
CA TYR A 568 -26.28 18.19 13.56
C TYR A 568 -25.61 16.83 13.27
N ASP A 569 -24.46 16.59 13.90
CA ASP A 569 -23.58 15.43 13.72
C ASP A 569 -23.85 14.29 14.73
N GLY A 570 -24.86 14.44 15.60
CA GLY A 570 -25.31 13.40 16.51
C GLY A 570 -25.99 13.95 17.76
N THR A 571 -25.96 13.16 18.83
CA THR A 571 -26.45 13.53 20.16
C THR A 571 -25.31 13.49 21.16
N TYR A 572 -24.94 14.66 21.68
CA TYR A 572 -23.97 14.77 22.76
C TYR A 572 -24.70 14.64 24.08
N PHE A 573 -24.10 13.93 25.04
CA PHE A 573 -24.60 13.89 26.39
C PHE A 573 -23.44 13.95 27.39
N GLU A 574 -23.76 14.44 28.57
CA GLU A 574 -22.87 14.46 29.72
C GLU A 574 -23.65 14.13 30.98
N VAL A 575 -23.05 13.31 31.84
CA VAL A 575 -23.59 12.91 33.13
C VAL A 575 -22.67 13.44 34.21
N LEU A 576 -23.24 14.28 35.06
CA LEU A 576 -22.60 14.87 36.22
C LEU A 576 -23.11 14.20 37.48
N PHE A 577 -22.18 13.93 38.41
CA PHE A 577 -22.45 13.42 39.74
C PHE A 577 -21.97 14.48 40.73
N ASN A 578 -22.88 15.10 41.49
CA ASN A 578 -22.61 16.27 42.35
C ASN A 578 -21.80 17.36 41.63
N ASP A 579 -22.31 17.79 40.48
CA ASP A 579 -21.70 18.78 39.57
C ASP A 579 -20.31 18.41 39.01
N GLN A 580 -19.83 17.18 39.26
CA GLN A 580 -18.58 16.67 38.71
C GLN A 580 -18.87 15.82 37.46
N PRO A 581 -18.31 16.16 36.29
CA PRO A 581 -18.51 15.39 35.07
C PRO A 581 -17.80 14.04 35.13
N MET A 582 -18.55 12.97 34.90
CA MET A 582 -18.05 11.59 34.98
C MET A 582 -18.13 10.85 33.65
N ILE A 583 -19.20 11.09 32.87
CA ILE A 583 -19.46 10.37 31.63
C ILE A 583 -19.83 11.39 30.57
N CYS A 584 -19.20 11.29 29.42
CA CYS A 584 -19.61 12.04 28.22
C CYS A 584 -19.39 11.17 26.98
N GLY A 585 -20.00 11.59 25.88
CA GLY A 585 -19.77 11.01 24.56
C GLY A 585 -20.75 11.51 23.52
N MET A 586 -20.52 11.05 22.29
CA MET A 586 -21.42 11.24 21.16
C MET A 586 -22.09 9.91 20.83
N THR A 587 -23.38 9.95 20.54
CA THR A 587 -24.16 8.80 20.07
C THR A 587 -25.12 9.26 18.97
N ASP A 588 -25.85 8.32 18.35
CA ASP A 588 -26.84 8.66 17.31
C ASP A 588 -26.27 9.55 16.21
N THR A 589 -25.08 9.22 15.72
CA THR A 589 -24.40 9.95 14.64
C THR A 589 -25.04 9.71 13.27
N ASP A 590 -26.21 9.04 13.24
CA ASP A 590 -27.04 8.90 12.05
C ASP A 590 -28.05 10.04 11.95
N ASN A 591 -28.54 10.31 10.73
CA ASN A 591 -29.45 11.43 10.50
C ASN A 591 -30.82 11.26 11.18
N ASN A 592 -31.17 10.04 11.60
CA ASN A 592 -32.51 9.72 12.10
C ASN A 592 -32.62 9.78 13.63
N LYS A 593 -31.49 9.76 14.35
CA LYS A 593 -31.39 9.87 15.81
C LYS A 593 -32.43 9.03 16.53
N ILE A 594 -32.54 7.78 16.09
CA ILE A 594 -33.64 6.88 16.48
C ILE A 594 -33.62 6.66 18.00
N GLY A 595 -32.44 6.47 18.57
CA GLY A 595 -32.25 6.26 20.01
C GLY A 595 -32.69 7.48 20.83
N TYR A 596 -32.26 8.67 20.44
CA TYR A 596 -32.58 9.95 21.08
C TYR A 596 -34.07 10.25 21.00
N ASN A 597 -34.69 10.01 19.84
CA ASN A 597 -36.13 10.19 19.66
C ASN A 597 -36.92 9.25 20.57
N ALA A 598 -36.57 7.96 20.60
CA ALA A 598 -37.19 6.99 21.50
C ALA A 598 -36.98 7.35 22.98
N PHE A 599 -35.75 7.74 23.35
CA PHE A 599 -35.42 8.19 24.70
C PHE A 599 -36.27 9.37 25.13
N ARG A 600 -36.39 10.40 24.28
CA ARG A 600 -37.16 11.61 24.57
C ARG A 600 -38.65 11.32 24.70
N GLU A 601 -39.20 10.49 23.83
CA GLU A 601 -40.60 10.06 23.90
C GLU A 601 -40.91 9.39 25.25
N HIS A 602 -40.07 8.43 25.66
CA HIS A 602 -40.30 7.66 26.88
C HIS A 602 -39.94 8.41 28.15
N PHE A 603 -38.93 9.30 28.13
CA PHE A 603 -38.64 10.19 29.25
C PHE A 603 -39.81 11.14 29.54
N ASN A 604 -40.49 11.64 28.50
CA ASN A 604 -41.67 12.49 28.69
C ASN A 604 -42.81 11.77 29.42
N LYS A 605 -42.92 10.44 29.27
CA LYS A 605 -43.92 9.62 29.94
C LYS A 605 -43.51 9.24 31.37
N ASN A 606 -42.26 8.83 31.56
CA ASN A 606 -41.82 8.22 32.82
C ASN A 606 -41.14 9.20 33.79
N LYS A 607 -40.59 10.32 33.29
CA LYS A 607 -39.84 11.33 34.06
C LYS A 607 -38.66 10.78 34.87
N GLU A 608 -38.15 9.63 34.47
CA GLU A 608 -36.97 8.99 35.03
C GLU A 608 -36.22 8.24 33.93
N ILE A 609 -34.89 8.09 34.09
CA ILE A 609 -34.05 7.32 33.18
C ILE A 609 -33.20 6.32 33.94
N GLN A 610 -32.62 5.40 33.17
CA GLN A 610 -31.64 4.43 33.60
C GLN A 610 -30.26 4.71 32.96
N LEU A 611 -29.18 4.61 33.74
CA LEU A 611 -27.81 4.68 33.26
C LEU A 611 -27.12 3.32 33.47
N ASN A 612 -26.60 2.73 32.40
CA ASN A 612 -25.90 1.45 32.42
C ASN A 612 -24.41 1.69 32.18
N LEU A 613 -23.57 1.18 33.07
CA LEU A 613 -22.13 1.10 32.90
C LEU A 613 -21.77 -0.34 32.56
N VAL A 614 -21.20 -0.56 31.38
CA VAL A 614 -20.91 -1.90 30.86
C VAL A 614 -19.41 -2.11 30.75
N ASN A 615 -18.93 -3.24 31.29
CA ASN A 615 -17.57 -3.73 31.12
C ASN A 615 -17.54 -4.83 30.05
N LEU A 616 -17.01 -4.52 28.88
CA LEU A 616 -16.96 -5.47 27.76
C LEU A 616 -15.99 -6.64 28.02
N GLU A 617 -14.90 -6.41 28.74
CA GLU A 617 -13.87 -7.42 29.05
C GLU A 617 -14.36 -8.47 30.06
N LYS A 618 -15.11 -8.04 31.07
CA LYS A 618 -15.67 -8.93 32.09
C LYS A 618 -17.10 -9.36 31.84
N LYS A 619 -17.75 -8.81 30.80
CA LYS A 619 -19.18 -9.00 30.52
C LYS A 619 -20.04 -8.68 31.75
N GLU A 620 -19.72 -7.57 32.39
CA GLU A 620 -20.33 -7.12 33.64
C GLU A 620 -21.09 -5.81 33.41
N GLU A 621 -22.17 -5.59 34.14
CA GLU A 621 -22.99 -4.39 34.02
C GLU A 621 -23.36 -3.85 35.41
N LYS A 622 -23.36 -2.53 35.56
CA LYS A 622 -23.89 -1.81 36.72
C LYS A 622 -24.96 -0.84 36.24
N ILE A 623 -26.09 -0.84 36.93
CA ILE A 623 -27.25 -0.07 36.51
C ILE A 623 -27.57 0.95 37.60
N ILE A 624 -27.77 2.21 37.21
CA ILE A 624 -28.24 3.30 38.08
C ILE A 624 -29.62 3.73 37.56
N GLN A 625 -30.66 3.55 38.36
CA GLN A 625 -32.06 3.88 38.05
C GLN A 625 -32.55 5.08 38.85
N GLY A 626 -33.66 5.66 38.40
CA GLY A 626 -34.34 6.74 39.10
C GLY A 626 -33.73 8.13 38.90
N ILE A 627 -32.92 8.32 37.85
CA ILE A 627 -32.35 9.62 37.52
C ILE A 627 -33.45 10.51 36.90
N LYS A 628 -33.73 11.66 37.52
CA LYS A 628 -34.85 12.54 37.13
C LYS A 628 -34.42 13.87 36.50
N ASP A 629 -33.26 14.42 36.87
CA ASP A 629 -32.77 15.70 36.35
C ASP A 629 -32.10 15.48 34.98
N VAL A 630 -32.93 15.48 33.93
CA VAL A 630 -32.50 15.40 32.54
C VAL A 630 -32.81 16.70 31.84
N ARG A 631 -31.77 17.36 31.32
CA ARG A 631 -31.85 18.69 30.69
C ARG A 631 -31.59 18.55 29.20
N PHE A 632 -32.58 18.94 28.40
CA PHE A 632 -32.48 18.95 26.95
C PHE A 632 -32.08 20.34 26.46
N HIS A 633 -31.04 20.39 25.65
CA HIS A 633 -30.59 21.59 24.97
C HIS A 633 -30.69 21.37 23.45
N CYS A 634 -31.38 22.28 22.77
CA CYS A 634 -31.39 22.33 21.31
C CYS A 634 -30.37 23.38 20.84
N ASP A 635 -29.60 23.06 19.79
CA ASP A 635 -28.92 24.12 19.04
C ASP A 635 -29.96 25.01 18.36
N ILE A 636 -30.00 26.28 18.77
CA ILE A 636 -30.98 27.29 18.32
C ILE A 636 -30.92 27.53 16.79
N ASN A 637 -29.88 27.05 16.10
CA ASN A 637 -29.63 27.35 14.69
C ASN A 637 -30.17 26.31 13.68
N GLN A 638 -30.97 25.32 14.09
CA GLN A 638 -31.62 24.38 13.15
C GLN A 638 -32.60 25.06 12.16
N ASN A 639 -33.07 26.29 12.43
CA ASN A 639 -34.10 26.96 11.62
C ASN A 639 -33.61 27.93 10.53
N ARG A 640 -32.31 28.00 10.20
CA ARG A 640 -31.80 28.94 9.18
C ARG A 640 -31.14 28.34 7.94
N VAL A 641 -31.04 27.02 7.83
CA VAL A 641 -30.48 26.36 6.63
C VAL A 641 -31.57 25.59 5.90
N GLY A 642 -32.60 26.32 5.45
CA GLY A 642 -33.77 25.75 4.80
C GLY A 642 -34.76 26.80 4.32
N ARG A 643 -34.28 27.84 3.63
CA ARG A 643 -35.02 28.62 2.63
C ARG A 643 -34.07 29.14 1.57
#